data_AF-A0A2M7A6Y2-F1
#
_entry.id   AF-A0A2M7A6Y2-F1
#
_cell.length_a   1.000
_cell.length_b   1.000
_cell.length_c   1.000
_cell.angle_alpha   90.00
_cell.angle_beta   90.00
_cell.angle_gamma   90.00
#
_symmetry.space_group_name_H-M   'P 1'
#
loop_
_entity.id
_entity.type
_entity.pdbx_description
1 polymer ?
#
loop_
_entity_poly.entity_id
_entity_poly.type
_entity_poly.pdbx_seq_one_letter_code
_entity_poly.pdbx_strand_id
1 'polypeptide(L)'
;MPIIPSVGRRSWYLRAIIILMYMALTLLGITMVVPFMITVASSISNDFDYERFRPIPRYLTSPADRFLKGLVSYYNTYPEWYAQMRASFRTMPPEWTSWQVIGKDLKNVDKLTSVYLHPSSAALITWKKIARDYSEFEDSYPLSDTVCPVSDVQATYYFADRYERIYLRQHPEDKTLSAKERREKALEVLSKTWDLPLPDFYTISFEKSEARLPIWQQSWLPPGNPKYQDFLRLKEAYKNQSFTPGLRRKWLHHLRTNGWDGEHSGAAFPVDHSAPEKLQREWARFRGEVAPASPAVPFAMRAVWRSFLESEEVRDLVSLDAGRSFDVAVYNQLAGARYTSLQDTPFPVPTTSEQGIQALWEKFVETRYPVRLISLHVTPQLAGRFHAFLKGRFKTLDYANRMLLDSLSPPSARFDRWDQFLLTPEPPEGEANNSLRSVWVDFVKELPVSDRILTSSEIEYQKFLLRKYGDMARINVEYGWQLQDIEEAFPPVDIAYALAFRNNQKAFVLAPLAENYTIIADYLLHRGRAVTVTLVLVGLAILSTLTINPMAAYALSRFNLRGQDKVVLFMLATMAFPAMVSAIPAYLLMRDLGLLNTFLALILPAAANGMGIFLLKGFFDSLPQELYEAATIDGAPEWQIFLRVTLPMMAPILAIQSLNAFIWAYNSWEWALIICQNQKMWTMAVWMYQANQWWYDKPWIVAAGFVVISIPTLLVFLFCQRIILRGIIIPQMK
;
A
#
# COMPACT_ATOMS: atom_id res chain seq x y z
N MET A 1 34.65 29.65 5.18
CA MET A 1 34.98 30.66 4.15
C MET A 1 36.02 31.63 4.70
N PRO A 2 37.23 31.72 4.14
CA PRO A 2 38.19 32.77 4.47
C PRO A 2 38.10 33.89 3.42
N ILE A 3 37.00 34.64 3.43
CA ILE A 3 36.89 35.89 2.63
C ILE A 3 37.66 37.04 3.32
N ILE A 4 38.19 36.82 4.52
CA ILE A 4 38.74 37.88 5.36
C ILE A 4 40.27 37.72 5.48
N PRO A 5 41.07 38.74 5.10
CA PRO A 5 42.52 38.78 5.29
C PRO A 5 42.91 38.45 6.73
N SER A 6 44.08 37.84 6.95
CA SER A 6 44.61 37.53 8.30
C SER A 6 44.61 38.75 9.24
N VAL A 7 44.80 39.95 8.68
CA VAL A 7 44.74 41.25 9.37
C VAL A 7 43.33 41.62 9.86
N GLY A 8 42.29 41.27 9.10
CA GLY A 8 40.88 41.58 9.41
C GLY A 8 40.31 40.78 10.60
N ARG A 9 40.92 39.65 10.96
CA ARG A 9 40.47 38.80 12.09
C ARG A 9 40.69 39.43 13.48
N ARG A 10 41.46 40.52 13.59
CA ARG A 10 41.65 41.25 14.86
C ARG A 10 40.58 42.32 15.13
N SER A 11 39.87 42.78 14.11
CA SER A 11 38.79 43.76 14.28
C SER A 11 37.56 43.13 14.94
N TRP A 12 37.08 43.73 16.03
CA TRP A 12 35.90 43.26 16.76
C TRP A 12 34.63 43.26 15.89
N TYR A 13 34.51 44.23 14.97
CA TYR A 13 33.39 44.34 14.03
C TYR A 13 33.34 43.15 13.08
N LEU A 14 34.48 42.77 12.49
CA LEU A 14 34.59 41.59 11.63
C LEU A 14 34.33 40.28 12.40
N ARG A 15 34.77 40.19 13.66
CA ARG A 15 34.41 39.05 14.53
C ARG A 15 32.91 38.97 14.79
N ALA A 16 32.25 40.10 15.06
CA ALA A 16 30.81 40.17 15.26
C ALA A 16 30.05 39.73 14.00
N ILE A 17 30.45 40.18 12.81
CA ILE A 17 29.84 39.75 11.53
C ILE A 17 30.01 38.24 11.32
N ILE A 18 31.20 37.70 11.55
CA ILE A 18 31.47 36.26 11.39
C ILE A 18 30.62 35.45 12.37
N ILE A 19 30.55 35.87 13.64
CA ILE A 19 29.74 35.20 14.66
C ILE A 19 28.25 35.25 14.27
N LEU A 20 27.75 36.41 13.83
CA LEU A 20 26.37 36.57 13.37
C LEU A 20 26.09 35.68 12.15
N MET A 21 27.00 35.62 11.19
CA MET A 21 26.90 34.73 10.02
C MET A 21 26.88 33.26 10.44
N TYR A 22 27.76 32.82 11.36
CA TYR A 22 27.74 31.43 11.85
C TYR A 22 26.49 31.12 12.67
N MET A 23 25.99 32.06 13.49
CA MET A 23 24.72 31.89 14.19
C MET A 23 23.56 31.76 13.20
N ALA A 24 23.52 32.60 12.16
CA ALA A 24 22.51 32.52 11.11
C ALA A 24 22.58 31.18 10.35
N LEU A 25 23.79 30.74 9.94
CA LEU A 25 23.99 29.46 9.27
C LEU A 25 23.64 28.27 10.17
N THR A 26 23.95 28.34 11.47
CA THR A 26 23.61 27.28 12.43
C THR A 26 22.10 27.23 12.65
N LEU A 27 21.45 28.39 12.80
CA LEU A 27 20.00 28.49 12.91
C LEU A 27 19.32 27.92 11.66
N LEU A 28 19.76 28.30 10.47
CA LEU A 28 19.29 27.76 9.18
C LEU A 28 19.53 26.24 9.08
N GLY A 29 20.65 25.74 9.59
CA GLY A 29 20.91 24.31 9.66
C GLY A 29 19.93 23.59 10.58
N ILE A 30 19.71 24.12 11.80
CA ILE A 30 18.77 23.56 12.78
C ILE A 30 17.33 23.56 12.24
N THR A 31 16.91 24.62 11.57
CA THR A 31 15.56 24.69 10.99
C THR A 31 15.33 23.67 9.87
N MET A 32 16.39 23.17 9.23
CA MET A 32 16.29 22.09 8.22
C MET A 32 16.28 20.68 8.84
N VAL A 33 16.78 20.50 10.07
CA VAL A 33 16.75 19.20 10.76
C VAL A 33 15.32 18.79 11.08
N VAL A 34 14.46 19.73 11.48
CA VAL A 34 13.07 19.42 11.87
C VAL A 34 12.26 18.89 10.69
N PRO A 35 12.19 19.54 9.51
CA PRO A 35 11.54 18.99 8.32
C PRO A 35 12.11 17.64 7.88
N PHE A 36 13.42 17.43 7.98
CA PHE A 36 14.03 16.14 7.69
C PHE A 36 13.56 15.05 8.65
N MET A 37 13.57 15.32 9.96
CA MET A 37 13.04 14.40 10.97
C MET A 37 11.55 14.12 10.77
N ILE A 38 10.76 15.13 10.39
CA ILE A 38 9.35 14.94 10.03
C ILE A 38 9.22 14.05 8.79
N THR A 39 10.08 14.20 7.79
CA THR A 39 10.07 13.35 6.59
C THR A 39 10.41 11.90 6.94
N VAL A 40 11.41 11.68 7.79
CA VAL A 40 11.79 10.34 8.32
C VAL A 40 10.71 9.76 9.24
N ALA A 41 10.02 10.59 10.00
CA ALA A 41 8.87 10.15 10.80
C ALA A 41 7.67 9.80 9.91
N SER A 42 7.45 10.58 8.85
CA SER A 42 6.36 10.39 7.89
C SER A 42 6.58 9.16 7.02
N SER A 43 7.84 8.81 6.69
CA SER A 43 8.16 7.62 5.91
C SER A 43 7.79 6.30 6.59
N ILE A 44 7.59 6.32 7.91
CA ILE A 44 7.22 5.16 8.74
C ILE A 44 5.80 5.28 9.29
N SER A 45 5.06 6.30 8.84
CA SER A 45 3.67 6.55 9.21
C SER A 45 2.68 5.84 8.27
N ASN A 46 1.38 5.93 8.56
CA ASN A 46 0.26 5.50 7.71
C ASN A 46 -0.95 6.44 7.92
N ASP A 47 -2.14 6.07 7.42
CA ASP A 47 -3.38 6.85 7.53
C ASP A 47 -3.71 7.35 8.95
N PHE A 48 -3.27 6.64 9.99
CA PHE A 48 -3.55 6.97 11.38
C PHE A 48 -2.66 8.10 11.95
N ASP A 49 -1.37 8.14 11.58
CA ASP A 49 -0.38 9.00 12.25
C ASP A 49 0.34 9.99 11.34
N TYR A 50 0.13 9.95 10.01
CA TYR A 50 0.80 10.82 9.04
C TYR A 50 0.59 12.32 9.31
N GLU A 51 -0.64 12.76 9.58
CA GLU A 51 -0.98 14.19 9.75
C GLU A 51 -0.49 14.81 11.06
N ARG A 52 0.17 14.04 11.92
CA ARG A 52 0.65 14.56 13.20
C ARG A 52 1.92 15.40 13.04
N PHE A 53 2.65 15.25 11.94
CA PHE A 53 3.89 15.96 11.61
C PHE A 53 4.87 16.07 12.80
N ARG A 54 5.02 14.98 13.55
CA ARG A 54 5.91 14.93 14.72
C ARG A 54 7.28 14.39 14.31
N PRO A 55 8.39 15.02 14.72
CA PRO A 55 9.74 14.52 14.48
C PRO A 55 9.99 13.11 15.07
N ILE A 56 9.31 12.76 16.16
CA ILE A 56 9.37 11.44 16.79
C ILE A 56 7.95 10.87 16.82
N PRO A 57 7.66 9.81 16.05
CA PRO A 57 6.35 9.18 16.06
C PRO A 57 5.99 8.59 17.42
N ARG A 58 4.77 8.85 17.88
CA ARG A 58 4.26 8.35 19.17
C ARG A 58 4.08 6.82 19.18
N TYR A 59 3.90 6.16 18.03
CA TYR A 59 3.85 4.69 17.97
C TYR A 59 5.16 4.02 18.41
N LEU A 60 6.31 4.72 18.34
CA LEU A 60 7.58 4.17 18.84
C LEU A 60 7.56 4.01 20.36
N THR A 61 6.80 4.82 21.09
CA THR A 61 6.78 4.81 22.57
C THR A 61 5.45 4.33 23.15
N SER A 62 4.31 4.62 22.51
CA SER A 62 2.97 4.31 23.02
C SER A 62 2.44 2.97 22.46
N PRO A 63 2.10 2.00 23.33
CA PRO A 63 1.42 0.77 22.90
C PRO A 63 0.03 1.01 22.30
N ALA A 64 -0.69 2.05 22.75
CA ALA A 64 -2.01 2.43 22.21
C ALA A 64 -1.93 2.80 20.72
N ASP A 65 -0.94 3.61 20.37
CA ASP A 65 -0.70 4.01 18.99
C ASP A 65 -0.29 2.82 18.11
N ARG A 66 0.54 1.90 18.62
CA ARG A 66 0.90 0.67 17.88
C ARG A 66 -0.33 -0.20 17.64
N PHE A 67 -1.23 -0.29 18.63
CA PHE A 67 -2.47 -1.05 18.53
C PHE A 67 -3.36 -0.48 17.44
N LEU A 68 -3.58 0.84 17.39
CA LEU A 68 -4.40 1.45 16.33
C LEU A 68 -3.71 1.46 14.96
N LYS A 69 -2.40 1.71 14.94
CA LYS A 69 -1.61 1.66 13.71
C LYS A 69 -1.70 0.29 13.04
N GLY A 70 -1.74 -0.79 13.83
CA GLY A 70 -1.99 -2.14 13.32
C GLY A 70 -3.41 -2.34 12.78
N LEU A 71 -4.43 -1.70 13.37
CA LEU A 71 -5.82 -1.79 12.90
C LEU A 71 -6.05 -1.09 11.55
N VAL A 72 -5.25 -0.09 11.21
CA VAL A 72 -5.26 0.51 9.85
C VAL A 72 -5.13 -0.57 8.80
N SER A 73 -4.19 -1.49 8.99
CA SER A 73 -3.96 -2.57 8.05
C SER A 73 -5.13 -3.55 7.94
N TYR A 74 -6.17 -3.50 8.78
CA TYR A 74 -7.29 -4.46 8.77
C TYR A 74 -8.53 -3.88 8.11
N TYR A 75 -8.84 -2.64 8.45
CA TYR A 75 -10.11 -2.03 8.09
C TYR A 75 -9.98 -1.08 6.90
N ASN A 76 -8.80 -0.60 6.52
CA ASN A 76 -8.64 0.45 5.50
C ASN A 76 -8.99 0.03 4.05
N THR A 77 -9.67 -1.10 3.84
CA THR A 77 -9.86 -1.73 2.53
C THR A 77 -11.24 -1.60 1.93
N TYR A 78 -12.24 -0.95 2.55
CA TYR A 78 -13.55 -0.77 1.92
C TYR A 78 -14.28 0.49 2.42
N PRO A 79 -15.31 0.95 1.67
CA PRO A 79 -16.17 2.08 2.07
C PRO A 79 -16.83 1.80 3.42
N GLU A 80 -16.97 2.82 4.26
CA GLU A 80 -17.57 2.69 5.60
C GLU A 80 -16.86 1.68 6.51
N TRP A 81 -15.55 1.48 6.35
CA TRP A 81 -14.78 0.60 7.21
C TRP A 81 -14.93 0.88 8.71
N TYR A 82 -15.20 2.14 9.08
CA TYR A 82 -15.45 2.53 10.46
C TYR A 82 -16.71 1.84 11.01
N ALA A 83 -17.73 1.55 10.19
CA ALA A 83 -18.96 0.88 10.61
C ALA A 83 -18.68 -0.58 11.01
N GLN A 84 -17.90 -1.28 10.19
CA GLN A 84 -17.45 -2.63 10.49
C GLN A 84 -16.44 -2.67 11.64
N MET A 85 -15.55 -1.69 11.74
CA MET A 85 -14.68 -1.56 12.90
C MET A 85 -15.50 -1.36 14.19
N ARG A 86 -16.53 -0.51 14.16
CA ARG A 86 -17.48 -0.34 15.28
C ARG A 86 -18.30 -1.60 15.57
N ALA A 87 -18.59 -2.43 14.57
CA ALA A 87 -19.20 -3.73 14.84
C ALA A 87 -18.29 -4.56 15.73
N SER A 88 -16.99 -4.60 15.46
CA SER A 88 -16.00 -5.38 16.22
C SER A 88 -15.56 -4.72 17.54
N PHE A 89 -15.37 -3.39 17.57
CA PHE A 89 -14.81 -2.63 18.69
C PHE A 89 -15.90 -1.74 19.34
N ARG A 90 -16.53 -2.26 20.39
CA ARG A 90 -17.79 -1.70 20.93
C ARG A 90 -17.68 -0.30 21.53
N THR A 91 -16.51 0.11 22.00
CA THR A 91 -16.30 1.38 22.72
C THR A 91 -15.78 2.51 21.81
N MET A 92 -15.82 2.30 20.49
CA MET A 92 -15.37 3.27 19.51
C MET A 92 -16.36 4.45 19.37
N PRO A 93 -15.90 5.71 19.44
CA PRO A 93 -16.77 6.88 19.31
C PRO A 93 -17.46 7.02 17.93
N PRO A 94 -18.69 7.57 17.87
CA PRO A 94 -19.42 7.76 16.61
C PRO A 94 -18.76 8.76 15.65
N GLU A 95 -18.04 9.75 16.17
CA GLU A 95 -17.31 10.77 15.40
C GLU A 95 -16.09 10.23 14.64
N TRP A 96 -15.62 9.03 14.97
CA TRP A 96 -14.49 8.39 14.31
C TRP A 96 -14.89 7.84 12.94
N THR A 97 -14.84 8.71 11.93
CA THR A 97 -15.19 8.42 10.54
C THR A 97 -13.98 8.30 9.60
N SER A 98 -12.80 8.76 10.04
CA SER A 98 -11.54 8.62 9.31
C SER A 98 -10.36 8.38 10.25
N TRP A 99 -9.30 7.73 9.75
CA TRP A 99 -8.08 7.48 10.52
C TRP A 99 -7.40 8.76 11.00
N GLN A 100 -7.54 9.86 10.26
CA GLN A 100 -7.05 11.18 10.64
C GLN A 100 -7.76 11.71 11.90
N VAL A 101 -9.08 11.52 12.00
CA VAL A 101 -9.87 11.92 13.19
C VAL A 101 -9.42 11.10 14.40
N ILE A 102 -9.31 9.78 14.25
CA ILE A 102 -8.80 8.88 15.30
C ILE A 102 -7.37 9.29 15.72
N GLY A 103 -6.53 9.60 14.73
CA GLY A 103 -5.17 10.06 14.92
C GLY A 103 -5.06 11.33 15.76
N LYS A 104 -6.05 12.23 15.69
CA LYS A 104 -6.07 13.49 16.46
C LYS A 104 -6.68 13.32 17.86
N ASP A 105 -7.59 12.36 18.04
CA ASP A 105 -8.32 12.13 19.29
C ASP A 105 -7.61 11.19 20.28
N LEU A 106 -6.47 11.66 20.81
CA LEU A 106 -5.62 10.87 21.70
C LEU A 106 -6.33 10.38 22.97
N LYS A 107 -7.30 11.15 23.48
CA LYS A 107 -8.02 10.82 24.72
C LYS A 107 -8.88 9.58 24.55
N ASN A 108 -9.68 9.53 23.48
CA ASN A 108 -10.51 8.36 23.21
C ASN A 108 -9.68 7.18 22.69
N VAL A 109 -8.56 7.42 22.01
CA VAL A 109 -7.57 6.38 21.68
C VAL A 109 -7.05 5.68 22.94
N ASP A 110 -6.59 6.45 23.92
CA ASP A 110 -6.05 5.88 25.16
C ASP A 110 -7.17 5.18 25.97
N LYS A 111 -8.39 5.74 25.97
CA LYS A 111 -9.56 5.12 26.61
C LYS A 111 -9.93 3.78 25.98
N LEU A 112 -10.09 3.73 24.65
CA LEU A 112 -10.42 2.51 23.90
C LEU A 112 -9.37 1.42 24.13
N THR A 113 -8.10 1.75 23.96
CA THR A 113 -7.00 0.77 24.01
C THR A 113 -6.70 0.28 25.43
N SER A 114 -7.02 1.06 26.47
CA SER A 114 -6.80 0.65 27.87
C SER A 114 -7.54 -0.65 28.23
N VAL A 115 -8.73 -0.86 27.65
CA VAL A 115 -9.54 -2.08 27.82
C VAL A 115 -8.80 -3.31 27.29
N TYR A 116 -8.08 -3.15 26.18
CA TYR A 116 -7.41 -4.24 25.46
C TYR A 116 -5.96 -4.48 25.89
N LEU A 117 -5.25 -3.44 26.31
CA LEU A 117 -3.83 -3.50 26.64
C LEU A 117 -3.56 -4.01 28.06
N HIS A 118 -4.49 -3.81 28.98
CA HIS A 118 -4.33 -4.15 30.39
C HIS A 118 -5.47 -5.03 30.95
N PRO A 119 -5.78 -6.19 30.33
CA PRO A 119 -6.79 -7.08 30.87
C PRO A 119 -6.32 -7.73 32.17
N SER A 120 -7.26 -8.01 33.08
CA SER A 120 -6.98 -8.77 34.31
C SER A 120 -6.52 -10.20 33.98
N SER A 121 -5.82 -10.86 34.91
CA SER A 121 -5.35 -12.23 34.71
C SER A 121 -6.49 -13.21 34.43
N ALA A 122 -7.64 -13.03 35.08
CA ALA A 122 -8.85 -13.81 34.83
C ALA A 122 -9.39 -13.57 33.42
N ALA A 123 -9.53 -12.29 33.01
CA ALA A 123 -9.98 -11.94 31.66
C ALA A 123 -9.04 -12.52 30.58
N LEU A 124 -7.73 -12.54 30.83
CA LEU A 124 -6.76 -13.08 29.88
C LEU A 124 -6.94 -14.59 29.61
N ILE A 125 -7.33 -15.37 30.63
CA ILE A 125 -7.61 -16.81 30.47
C ILE A 125 -8.83 -17.00 29.57
N THR A 126 -9.91 -16.27 29.86
CA THR A 126 -11.13 -16.29 29.05
C THR A 126 -10.87 -15.82 27.63
N TRP A 127 -10.11 -14.73 27.45
CA TRP A 127 -9.77 -14.20 26.13
C TRP A 127 -8.99 -15.20 25.28
N LYS A 128 -8.06 -15.95 25.87
CA LYS A 128 -7.31 -16.99 25.14
C LYS A 128 -8.23 -18.08 24.63
N LYS A 129 -9.23 -18.47 25.43
CA LYS A 129 -10.25 -19.43 25.02
C LYS A 129 -11.13 -18.88 23.90
N ILE A 130 -11.64 -17.67 24.07
CA ILE A 130 -12.45 -16.97 23.06
C ILE A 130 -11.69 -16.83 21.73
N ALA A 131 -10.43 -16.41 21.76
CA ALA A 131 -9.62 -16.24 20.54
C ALA A 131 -9.28 -17.57 19.86
N ARG A 132 -9.10 -18.66 20.62
CA ARG A 132 -8.95 -20.01 20.05
C ARG A 132 -10.22 -20.45 19.34
N ASP A 133 -11.37 -20.28 19.99
CA ASP A 133 -12.66 -20.65 19.43
C ASP A 133 -12.99 -19.81 18.18
N TYR A 134 -12.65 -18.52 18.20
CA TYR A 134 -12.76 -17.65 17.03
C TYR A 134 -11.84 -18.09 15.88
N SER A 135 -10.59 -18.49 16.16
CA SER A 135 -9.69 -19.03 15.14
C SER A 135 -10.22 -20.32 14.51
N GLU A 136 -10.89 -21.18 15.28
CA GLU A 136 -11.55 -22.39 14.78
C GLU A 136 -12.77 -22.04 13.91
N PHE A 137 -13.55 -21.04 14.33
CA PHE A 137 -14.65 -20.52 13.52
C PHE A 137 -14.17 -19.98 12.17
N GLU A 138 -13.11 -19.15 12.14
CA GLU A 138 -12.52 -18.61 10.90
C GLU A 138 -12.05 -19.71 9.92
N ASP A 139 -11.74 -20.91 10.41
CA ASP A 139 -11.37 -22.03 9.56
C ASP A 139 -12.54 -22.61 8.79
N SER A 140 -13.69 -22.67 9.44
CA SER A 140 -14.94 -23.13 8.84
C SER A 140 -15.68 -22.06 8.04
N TYR A 141 -15.38 -20.78 8.26
CA TYR A 141 -16.11 -19.68 7.63
C TYR A 141 -15.67 -19.45 6.17
N PRO A 142 -16.62 -19.23 5.22
CA PRO A 142 -16.29 -19.04 3.82
C PRO A 142 -15.38 -17.84 3.55
N LEU A 143 -14.27 -18.06 2.85
CA LEU A 143 -13.32 -17.00 2.50
C LEU A 143 -13.95 -15.92 1.62
N SER A 144 -14.90 -16.27 0.76
CA SER A 144 -15.65 -15.33 -0.09
C SER A 144 -16.45 -14.31 0.72
N ASP A 145 -16.76 -14.59 1.99
CA ASP A 145 -17.57 -13.75 2.90
C ASP A 145 -16.73 -13.00 3.93
N THR A 146 -15.40 -13.05 3.80
CA THR A 146 -14.46 -12.26 4.59
C THR A 146 -14.05 -10.99 3.86
N VAL A 147 -13.59 -10.00 4.62
CA VAL A 147 -12.80 -8.89 4.10
C VAL A 147 -11.35 -9.12 4.42
N CYS A 148 -10.47 -8.90 3.45
CA CYS A 148 -9.03 -9.02 3.67
C CYS A 148 -8.32 -7.77 3.14
N PRO A 149 -7.38 -7.22 3.91
CA PRO A 149 -6.48 -6.20 3.39
C PRO A 149 -5.47 -6.83 2.45
N VAL A 150 -5.50 -6.41 1.18
CA VAL A 150 -4.54 -6.86 0.19
C VAL A 150 -3.74 -5.65 -0.27
N SER A 151 -2.42 -5.70 -0.05
CA SER A 151 -1.48 -4.72 -0.62
C SER A 151 -1.10 -5.17 -2.02
N ASP A 152 -1.11 -4.25 -2.98
CA ASP A 152 -0.73 -4.54 -4.38
C ASP A 152 0.67 -5.16 -4.49
N VAL A 153 1.60 -4.73 -3.61
CA VAL A 153 2.97 -5.29 -3.58
C VAL A 153 2.97 -6.73 -3.09
N GLN A 154 2.22 -7.03 -2.04
CA GLN A 154 2.12 -8.40 -1.52
C GLN A 154 1.40 -9.32 -2.52
N ALA A 155 0.35 -8.83 -3.19
CA ALA A 155 -0.31 -9.53 -4.29
C ALA A 155 0.67 -9.83 -5.44
N THR A 156 1.45 -8.82 -5.86
CA THR A 156 2.48 -8.95 -6.90
C THR A 156 3.45 -10.09 -6.57
N TYR A 157 4.00 -10.11 -5.36
CA TYR A 157 4.93 -11.14 -4.93
C TYR A 157 4.31 -12.53 -4.88
N TYR A 158 3.09 -12.61 -4.33
CA TYR A 158 2.36 -13.86 -4.24
C TYR A 158 2.11 -14.45 -5.64
N PHE A 159 1.62 -13.64 -6.59
CA PHE A 159 1.32 -14.12 -7.93
C PHE A 159 2.58 -14.40 -8.74
N ALA A 160 3.64 -13.58 -8.61
CA ALA A 160 4.91 -13.85 -9.26
C ALA A 160 5.47 -15.22 -8.85
N ASP A 161 5.57 -15.47 -7.54
CA ASP A 161 6.06 -16.75 -7.02
C ASP A 161 5.13 -17.93 -7.36
N ARG A 162 3.81 -17.73 -7.29
CA ARG A 162 2.84 -18.75 -7.65
C ARG A 162 2.94 -19.15 -9.12
N TYR A 163 2.93 -18.18 -10.02
CA TYR A 163 2.95 -18.43 -11.46
C TYR A 163 4.34 -18.86 -11.96
N GLU A 164 5.42 -18.45 -11.29
CA GLU A 164 6.75 -19.03 -11.51
C GLU A 164 6.76 -20.51 -11.14
N ARG A 165 6.14 -20.90 -10.01
CA ARG A 165 6.01 -22.32 -9.64
C ARG A 165 5.12 -23.11 -10.60
N ILE A 166 4.02 -22.52 -11.09
CA ILE A 166 3.16 -23.16 -12.10
C ILE A 166 3.96 -23.37 -13.40
N TYR A 167 4.69 -22.35 -13.85
CA TYR A 167 5.55 -22.43 -15.03
C TYR A 167 6.62 -23.51 -14.90
N LEU A 168 7.38 -23.51 -13.80
CA LEU A 168 8.47 -24.49 -13.57
C LEU A 168 7.98 -25.93 -13.40
N ARG A 169 6.71 -26.14 -13.05
CA ARG A 169 6.10 -27.48 -13.06
C ARG A 169 5.81 -27.96 -14.48
N GLN A 170 5.48 -27.04 -15.38
CA GLN A 170 5.24 -27.32 -16.80
C GLN A 170 6.55 -27.42 -17.59
N HIS A 171 7.58 -26.68 -17.17
CA HIS A 171 8.90 -26.56 -17.80
C HIS A 171 10.04 -26.80 -16.80
N PRO A 172 10.29 -28.05 -16.35
CA PRO A 172 11.33 -28.34 -15.37
C PRO A 172 12.76 -27.99 -15.82
N GLU A 173 13.00 -27.98 -17.13
CA GLU A 173 14.26 -27.64 -17.81
C GLU A 173 14.69 -26.19 -17.58
N ASP A 174 13.74 -25.29 -17.36
CA ASP A 174 13.97 -23.84 -17.26
C ASP A 174 14.40 -23.35 -15.88
N LYS A 175 14.71 -24.27 -14.96
CA LYS A 175 15.21 -23.93 -13.62
C LYS A 175 16.53 -23.13 -13.66
N THR A 176 17.33 -23.28 -14.72
CA THR A 176 18.61 -22.59 -14.90
C THR A 176 18.49 -21.18 -15.47
N LEU A 177 17.30 -20.78 -15.95
CA LEU A 177 17.06 -19.42 -16.44
C LEU A 177 17.29 -18.38 -15.34
N SER A 178 17.63 -17.16 -15.75
CA SER A 178 17.74 -16.05 -14.81
C SER A 178 16.37 -15.76 -14.17
N ALA A 179 16.38 -15.22 -12.94
CA ALA A 179 15.15 -14.88 -12.23
C ALA A 179 14.26 -13.90 -13.04
N LYS A 180 14.88 -13.05 -13.87
CA LYS A 180 14.16 -12.13 -14.75
C LYS A 180 13.40 -12.88 -15.86
N GLU A 181 14.05 -13.80 -16.55
CA GLU A 181 13.44 -14.60 -17.63
C GLU A 181 12.32 -15.48 -17.09
N ARG A 182 12.53 -16.14 -15.94
CA ARG A 182 11.48 -16.95 -15.30
C ARG A 182 10.25 -16.11 -14.93
N ARG A 183 10.46 -14.87 -14.50
CA ARG A 183 9.38 -13.95 -14.16
C ARG A 183 8.65 -13.44 -15.40
N GLU A 184 9.35 -13.16 -16.50
CA GLU A 184 8.71 -12.83 -17.79
C GLU A 184 7.83 -14.00 -18.29
N LYS A 185 8.33 -15.24 -18.18
CA LYS A 185 7.56 -16.44 -18.54
C LYS A 185 6.37 -16.68 -17.62
N ALA A 186 6.53 -16.49 -16.31
CA ALA A 186 5.43 -16.56 -15.35
C ALA A 186 4.33 -15.53 -15.67
N LEU A 187 4.70 -14.33 -16.13
CA LEU A 187 3.76 -13.28 -16.52
C LEU A 187 2.94 -13.67 -17.77
N GLU A 188 3.56 -14.34 -18.74
CA GLU A 188 2.86 -14.89 -19.91
C GLU A 188 1.78 -15.90 -19.49
N VAL A 189 2.12 -16.82 -18.56
CA VAL A 189 1.17 -17.81 -18.02
C VAL A 189 0.02 -17.13 -17.29
N LEU A 190 0.32 -16.15 -16.43
CA LEU A 190 -0.69 -15.37 -15.72
C LEU A 190 -1.62 -14.62 -16.69
N SER A 191 -1.05 -13.89 -17.64
CA SER A 191 -1.82 -13.10 -18.62
C SER A 191 -2.77 -13.98 -19.43
N LYS A 192 -2.32 -15.17 -19.82
CA LYS A 192 -3.15 -16.16 -20.50
C LYS A 192 -4.24 -16.74 -19.60
N THR A 193 -3.94 -16.96 -18.32
CA THR A 193 -4.88 -17.54 -17.35
C THR A 193 -6.01 -16.57 -17.00
N TRP A 194 -5.69 -15.28 -16.92
CA TRP A 194 -6.66 -14.22 -16.63
C TRP A 194 -7.31 -13.63 -17.89
N ASP A 195 -6.90 -14.09 -19.08
CA ASP A 195 -7.28 -13.50 -20.37
C ASP A 195 -7.10 -11.97 -20.40
N LEU A 196 -6.01 -11.50 -19.79
CA LEU A 196 -5.70 -10.09 -19.60
C LEU A 196 -4.23 -9.84 -19.96
N PRO A 197 -3.91 -9.05 -21.00
CA PRO A 197 -2.52 -8.78 -21.37
C PRO A 197 -1.87 -7.86 -20.32
N LEU A 198 -1.14 -8.45 -19.38
CA LEU A 198 -0.44 -7.72 -18.33
C LEU A 198 0.97 -7.33 -18.81
N PRO A 199 1.35 -6.04 -18.83
CA PRO A 199 2.69 -5.63 -19.19
C PRO A 199 3.73 -5.97 -18.10
N ASP A 200 3.32 -6.05 -16.84
CA ASP A 200 4.14 -6.51 -15.71
C ASP A 200 3.27 -6.99 -14.52
N PHE A 201 3.85 -7.76 -13.59
CA PHE A 201 3.15 -8.22 -12.38
C PHE A 201 2.68 -7.07 -11.46
N TYR A 202 3.31 -5.90 -11.54
CA TYR A 202 2.97 -4.75 -10.71
C TYR A 202 1.80 -3.93 -11.29
N THR A 203 1.32 -4.26 -12.49
CA THR A 203 0.04 -3.78 -13.03
C THR A 203 -1.15 -4.60 -12.56
N ILE A 204 -0.90 -5.70 -11.82
CA ILE A 204 -1.94 -6.41 -11.10
C ILE A 204 -2.51 -5.45 -10.07
N SER A 205 -3.69 -4.95 -10.39
CA SER A 205 -4.55 -4.25 -9.45
C SER A 205 -5.84 -5.03 -9.38
N PHE A 206 -6.27 -5.29 -8.15
CA PHE A 206 -7.66 -5.59 -7.91
C PHE A 206 -8.36 -4.24 -7.86
N GLU A 207 -9.26 -3.97 -8.81
CA GLU A 207 -9.99 -2.70 -8.85
C GLU A 207 -10.63 -2.41 -7.49
N LYS A 208 -10.98 -1.15 -7.20
CA LYS A 208 -11.77 -0.81 -6.00
C LYS A 208 -13.06 -1.64 -5.91
N SER A 209 -13.58 -2.19 -7.00
CA SER A 209 -14.70 -3.14 -7.06
C SER A 209 -14.30 -4.58 -6.66
N GLU A 210 -13.08 -5.03 -6.96
CA GLU A 210 -12.55 -6.37 -6.72
C GLU A 210 -11.84 -6.51 -5.35
N ALA A 211 -11.04 -5.51 -4.95
CA ALA A 211 -10.37 -5.47 -3.65
C ALA A 211 -11.32 -5.10 -2.51
N ARG A 212 -12.39 -4.35 -2.83
CA ARG A 212 -13.41 -3.86 -1.90
C ARG A 212 -14.76 -4.44 -2.25
N LEU A 213 -14.80 -5.76 -2.49
CA LEU A 213 -16.00 -6.49 -2.87
C LEU A 213 -17.20 -5.93 -2.11
N PRO A 214 -18.24 -5.45 -2.80
CA PRO A 214 -19.37 -4.82 -2.16
C PRO A 214 -20.28 -5.87 -1.54
N ILE A 215 -19.78 -6.59 -0.54
CA ILE A 215 -20.50 -7.66 0.18
C ILE A 215 -21.81 -7.12 0.75
N TRP A 216 -21.88 -5.82 1.06
CA TRP A 216 -23.08 -5.12 1.53
C TRP A 216 -24.13 -4.83 0.44
N GLN A 217 -23.80 -4.96 -0.84
CA GLN A 217 -24.76 -4.74 -1.92
C GLN A 217 -25.70 -5.93 -2.05
N GLN A 218 -26.99 -5.63 -2.20
CA GLN A 218 -28.03 -6.65 -2.25
C GLN A 218 -27.85 -7.65 -3.40
N SER A 219 -27.44 -7.17 -4.57
CA SER A 219 -27.31 -7.97 -5.81
C SER A 219 -25.88 -8.44 -6.09
N TRP A 220 -24.94 -8.26 -5.16
CA TRP A 220 -23.55 -8.66 -5.39
C TRP A 220 -23.37 -10.18 -5.24
N LEU A 221 -22.66 -10.77 -6.19
CA LEU A 221 -22.35 -12.20 -6.26
C LEU A 221 -20.87 -12.39 -6.64
N PRO A 222 -20.20 -13.44 -6.13
CA PRO A 222 -18.82 -13.73 -6.48
C PRO A 222 -18.62 -13.93 -7.99
N PRO A 223 -17.58 -13.32 -8.60
CA PRO A 223 -17.23 -13.61 -9.99
C PRO A 223 -16.69 -15.03 -10.15
N GLY A 224 -17.09 -15.72 -11.22
CA GLY A 224 -16.65 -17.09 -11.51
C GLY A 224 -15.33 -17.21 -12.27
N ASN A 225 -14.58 -16.11 -12.43
CA ASN A 225 -13.41 -16.05 -13.30
C ASN A 225 -12.10 -16.51 -12.59
N PRO A 226 -11.06 -16.87 -13.36
CA PRO A 226 -9.78 -17.31 -12.79
C PRO A 226 -9.10 -16.26 -11.89
N LYS A 227 -9.26 -14.97 -12.21
CA LYS A 227 -8.72 -13.85 -11.43
C LYS A 227 -9.29 -13.82 -10.01
N TYR A 228 -10.60 -14.01 -9.86
CA TYR A 228 -11.27 -14.06 -8.57
C TYR A 228 -10.87 -15.29 -7.75
N GLN A 229 -10.71 -16.44 -8.40
CA GLN A 229 -10.20 -17.65 -7.74
C GLN A 229 -8.79 -17.44 -7.21
N ASP A 230 -7.93 -16.77 -7.96
CA ASP A 230 -6.60 -16.39 -7.49
C ASP A 230 -6.64 -15.35 -6.36
N PHE A 231 -7.60 -14.43 -6.37
CA PHE A 231 -7.85 -13.54 -5.24
C PHE A 231 -8.28 -14.30 -3.99
N LEU A 232 -9.16 -15.31 -4.08
CA LEU A 232 -9.53 -16.15 -2.94
C LEU A 232 -8.33 -16.91 -2.38
N ARG A 233 -7.45 -17.42 -3.25
CA ARG A 233 -6.20 -18.08 -2.82
C ARG A 233 -5.22 -17.12 -2.15
N LEU A 234 -5.18 -15.87 -2.62
CA LEU A 234 -4.44 -14.81 -1.94
C LEU A 234 -5.03 -14.55 -0.56
N LYS A 235 -6.35 -14.41 -0.43
CA LYS A 235 -7.02 -14.25 0.87
C LYS A 235 -6.78 -15.43 1.81
N GLU A 236 -6.82 -16.65 1.30
CA GLU A 236 -6.46 -17.85 2.03
C GLU A 236 -5.01 -17.78 2.53
N ALA A 237 -4.08 -17.38 1.66
CA ALA A 237 -2.69 -17.20 2.02
C ALA A 237 -2.52 -16.16 3.14
N TYR A 238 -3.29 -15.07 3.12
CA TYR A 238 -3.30 -14.08 4.20
C TYR A 238 -3.89 -14.62 5.49
N LYS A 239 -5.03 -15.32 5.41
CA LYS A 239 -5.64 -16.01 6.56
C LYS A 239 -4.63 -16.92 7.26
N ASN A 240 -3.90 -17.69 6.46
CA ASN A 240 -2.92 -18.66 6.93
C ASN A 240 -1.57 -18.05 7.31
N GLN A 241 -1.24 -16.84 6.84
CA GLN A 241 -0.03 -16.14 7.29
C GLN A 241 -0.17 -15.54 8.69
N SER A 242 -1.42 -15.28 9.11
CA SER A 242 -1.91 -14.67 10.36
C SER A 242 -1.13 -13.42 10.82
N PHE A 243 -1.72 -12.55 11.64
CA PHE A 243 -1.24 -11.17 11.91
C PHE A 243 0.11 -10.97 12.58
N THR A 244 0.92 -12.01 12.67
CA THR A 244 2.16 -12.01 13.40
C THR A 244 3.33 -11.96 12.42
N PRO A 245 4.00 -10.82 12.23
CA PRO A 245 5.29 -10.84 11.57
C PRO A 245 6.22 -11.79 12.34
N GLY A 246 6.78 -12.76 11.62
CA GLY A 246 7.54 -13.87 12.21
C GLY A 246 6.72 -15.13 12.56
N LEU A 247 5.42 -15.20 12.21
CA LEU A 247 4.62 -16.42 12.40
C LEU A 247 5.25 -17.61 11.69
N ARG A 248 5.75 -17.42 10.47
CA ARG A 248 6.51 -18.43 9.74
C ARG A 248 7.67 -18.97 10.58
N ARG A 249 8.42 -18.12 11.28
CA ARG A 249 9.53 -18.55 12.13
C ARG A 249 9.02 -19.34 13.34
N LYS A 250 7.92 -18.90 13.96
CA LYS A 250 7.28 -19.62 15.08
C LYS A 250 6.73 -20.97 14.64
N TRP A 251 6.11 -21.05 13.47
CA TRP A 251 5.63 -22.27 12.85
C TRP A 251 6.77 -23.24 12.55
N LEU A 252 7.84 -22.75 11.89
CA LEU A 252 9.03 -23.56 11.62
C LEU A 252 9.70 -24.05 12.90
N HIS A 253 9.71 -23.24 13.96
CA HIS A 253 10.19 -23.67 15.27
C HIS A 253 9.28 -24.75 15.88
N HIS A 254 7.96 -24.56 15.84
CA HIS A 254 6.96 -25.52 16.33
C HIS A 254 7.09 -26.88 15.62
N LEU A 255 7.24 -26.88 14.30
CA LEU A 255 7.49 -28.09 13.52
C LEU A 255 8.76 -28.81 13.97
N ARG A 256 9.87 -28.07 14.14
CA ARG A 256 11.15 -28.65 14.62
C ARG A 256 11.02 -29.24 16.02
N THR A 257 10.34 -28.56 16.94
CA THR A 257 10.13 -29.06 18.31
C THR A 257 9.23 -30.29 18.35
N ASN A 258 8.35 -30.45 17.36
CA ASN A 258 7.45 -31.60 17.23
C ASN A 258 7.99 -32.69 16.27
N GLY A 259 9.30 -32.72 16.01
CA GLY A 259 9.96 -33.83 15.31
C GLY A 259 9.82 -33.84 13.78
N TRP A 260 9.59 -32.69 13.14
CA TRP A 260 9.56 -32.57 11.68
C TRP A 260 10.93 -32.12 11.13
N ASP A 261 11.61 -33.00 10.38
CA ASP A 261 12.94 -32.74 9.80
C ASP A 261 12.93 -32.18 8.35
N GLY A 262 14.07 -31.58 7.99
CA GLY A 262 14.35 -30.63 6.89
C GLY A 262 13.71 -30.86 5.50
N GLU A 263 13.54 -32.11 5.06
CA GLU A 263 13.11 -32.41 3.68
C GLU A 263 11.59 -32.29 3.45
N HIS A 264 10.77 -32.41 4.49
CA HIS A 264 9.32 -32.15 4.41
C HIS A 264 8.93 -30.81 5.04
N SER A 265 9.80 -30.27 5.89
CA SER A 265 9.62 -28.97 6.56
C SER A 265 9.91 -27.74 5.67
N GLY A 266 10.31 -27.96 4.41
CA GLY A 266 10.79 -26.92 3.51
C GLY A 266 9.77 -26.02 2.80
N ALA A 267 8.51 -26.41 2.54
CA ALA A 267 7.85 -25.84 1.33
C ALA A 267 6.33 -25.56 1.29
N ALA A 268 5.61 -25.35 2.40
CA ALA A 268 4.25 -24.80 2.32
C ALA A 268 3.90 -23.93 3.54
N PHE A 269 4.48 -22.72 3.61
CA PHE A 269 3.93 -21.65 4.44
C PHE A 269 3.54 -20.49 3.53
N PRO A 270 2.27 -20.05 3.52
CA PRO A 270 1.15 -20.56 4.32
C PRO A 270 0.81 -22.04 4.04
N VAL A 271 0.27 -22.74 5.05
CA VAL A 271 -0.22 -24.11 4.89
C VAL A 271 -1.54 -24.02 4.13
N ASP A 272 -1.57 -24.47 2.87
CA ASP A 272 -2.78 -24.46 2.04
C ASP A 272 -3.56 -25.79 2.16
N HIS A 273 -4.77 -25.82 1.60
CA HIS A 273 -5.60 -27.03 1.57
C HIS A 273 -5.00 -28.20 0.77
N SER A 274 -3.95 -27.97 -0.04
CA SER A 274 -3.24 -29.03 -0.76
C SER A 274 -2.15 -29.70 0.07
N ALA A 275 -1.84 -29.16 1.25
CA ALA A 275 -0.89 -29.75 2.19
C ALA A 275 -1.37 -31.11 2.72
N PRO A 276 -0.46 -32.03 3.09
CA PRO A 276 -0.84 -33.31 3.70
C PRO A 276 -1.72 -33.12 4.95
N GLU A 277 -2.73 -33.98 5.13
CA GLU A 277 -3.71 -33.89 6.23
C GLU A 277 -3.06 -33.84 7.62
N LYS A 278 -1.92 -34.53 7.80
CA LYS A 278 -1.13 -34.47 9.04
C LYS A 278 -0.60 -33.05 9.32
N LEU A 279 -0.13 -32.35 8.28
CA LEU A 279 0.37 -30.98 8.39
C LEU A 279 -0.76 -29.97 8.64
N GLN A 280 -1.93 -30.18 8.02
CA GLN A 280 -3.12 -29.37 8.27
C GLN A 280 -3.59 -29.50 9.73
N ARG A 281 -3.57 -30.71 10.30
CA ARG A 281 -3.89 -30.94 11.72
C ARG A 281 -2.90 -30.27 12.67
N GLU A 282 -1.59 -30.38 12.41
CA GLU A 282 -0.57 -29.68 13.20
C GLU A 282 -0.71 -28.16 13.08
N TRP A 283 -1.07 -27.65 11.90
CA TRP A 283 -1.33 -26.23 11.68
C TRP A 283 -2.52 -25.74 12.50
N ALA A 284 -3.63 -26.49 12.50
CA ALA A 284 -4.80 -26.18 13.32
C ALA A 284 -4.46 -26.16 14.82
N ARG A 285 -3.65 -27.13 15.30
CA ARG A 285 -3.17 -27.17 16.68
C ARG A 285 -2.31 -25.94 17.03
N PHE A 286 -1.33 -25.61 16.19
CA PHE A 286 -0.47 -24.44 16.36
C PHE A 286 -1.29 -23.14 16.42
N ARG A 287 -2.28 -22.98 15.54
CA ARG A 287 -3.17 -21.81 15.58
C ARG A 287 -4.04 -21.77 16.82
N GLY A 288 -4.51 -22.90 17.34
CA GLY A 288 -5.23 -22.93 18.61
C GLY A 288 -4.37 -22.54 19.83
N GLU A 289 -3.05 -22.72 19.75
CA GLU A 289 -2.10 -22.35 20.81
C GLU A 289 -1.65 -20.88 20.71
N VAL A 290 -1.40 -20.39 19.50
CA VAL A 290 -0.94 -19.02 19.24
C VAL A 290 -2.10 -18.04 19.11
N ALA A 291 -3.30 -18.54 18.80
CA ALA A 291 -4.54 -17.81 18.50
C ALA A 291 -4.30 -16.55 17.66
N PRO A 292 -3.59 -16.65 16.52
CA PRO A 292 -3.29 -15.46 15.76
C PRO A 292 -4.57 -15.07 15.02
N ALA A 293 -5.03 -13.82 15.18
CA ALA A 293 -6.15 -13.38 14.36
C ALA A 293 -5.74 -13.43 12.85
N SER A 294 -6.72 -13.51 11.95
CA SER A 294 -6.52 -13.53 10.50
C SER A 294 -6.82 -12.17 9.84
N PRO A 295 -5.99 -11.68 8.89
CA PRO A 295 -6.29 -10.50 8.06
C PRO A 295 -7.60 -10.61 7.31
N ALA A 296 -7.99 -11.84 6.95
CA ALA A 296 -9.31 -12.12 6.44
C ALA A 296 -10.30 -12.16 7.61
N VAL A 297 -10.93 -11.02 7.89
CA VAL A 297 -11.93 -10.85 8.95
C VAL A 297 -13.32 -11.12 8.37
N PRO A 298 -14.20 -11.89 9.04
CA PRO A 298 -15.59 -12.07 8.61
C PRO A 298 -16.31 -10.73 8.45
N PHE A 299 -17.05 -10.55 7.36
CA PHE A 299 -17.86 -9.34 7.16
C PHE A 299 -19.02 -9.33 8.17
N ALA A 300 -19.13 -8.27 8.98
CA ALA A 300 -20.16 -8.15 10.01
C ALA A 300 -21.43 -7.54 9.41
N MET A 301 -22.45 -8.36 9.15
CA MET A 301 -23.72 -7.86 8.59
C MET A 301 -24.46 -6.94 9.55
N ARG A 302 -24.19 -7.05 10.86
CA ARG A 302 -24.77 -6.14 11.86
C ARG A 302 -24.40 -4.67 11.64
N ALA A 303 -23.25 -4.38 11.03
CA ALA A 303 -22.89 -2.99 10.69
C ALA A 303 -23.81 -2.41 9.60
N VAL A 304 -24.21 -3.24 8.63
CA VAL A 304 -25.15 -2.84 7.57
C VAL A 304 -26.56 -2.66 8.16
N TRP A 305 -26.97 -3.52 9.10
CA TRP A 305 -28.20 -3.35 9.86
C TRP A 305 -28.24 -2.03 10.65
N ARG A 306 -27.16 -1.68 11.35
CA ARG A 306 -27.07 -0.39 12.05
C ARG A 306 -27.16 0.80 11.11
N SER A 307 -26.43 0.76 9.99
CA SER A 307 -26.50 1.81 8.97
C SER A 307 -27.91 1.94 8.37
N PHE A 308 -28.64 0.82 8.22
CA PHE A 308 -30.05 0.84 7.84
C PHE A 308 -30.94 1.50 8.90
N LEU A 309 -30.78 1.15 10.18
CA LEU A 309 -31.55 1.78 11.27
C LEU A 309 -31.33 3.30 11.33
N GLU A 310 -30.12 3.77 11.04
CA GLU A 310 -29.76 5.19 11.03
C GLU A 310 -30.19 5.92 9.74
N SER A 311 -30.75 5.21 8.75
CA SER A 311 -31.12 5.78 7.45
C SER A 311 -32.38 6.64 7.49
N GLU A 312 -32.52 7.56 6.52
CA GLU A 312 -33.72 8.38 6.36
C GLU A 312 -34.97 7.53 6.11
N GLU A 313 -34.85 6.40 5.40
CA GLU A 313 -35.94 5.46 5.15
C GLU A 313 -36.58 4.94 6.46
N VAL A 314 -35.75 4.57 7.44
CA VAL A 314 -36.26 4.08 8.74
C VAL A 314 -36.86 5.21 9.57
N ARG A 315 -36.33 6.44 9.46
CA ARG A 315 -36.89 7.60 10.16
C ARG A 315 -38.33 7.88 9.72
N ASP A 316 -38.61 7.78 8.42
CA ASP A 316 -39.94 7.95 7.87
C ASP A 316 -40.88 6.80 8.32
N LEU A 317 -40.40 5.55 8.27
CA LEU A 317 -41.18 4.37 8.67
C LEU A 317 -41.60 4.39 10.14
N VAL A 318 -40.75 4.91 11.03
CA VAL A 318 -41.00 4.99 12.48
C VAL A 318 -41.62 6.34 12.89
N SER A 319 -41.85 7.25 11.93
CA SER A 319 -42.41 8.60 12.17
C SER A 319 -41.61 9.40 13.22
N LEU A 320 -40.27 9.38 13.11
CA LEU A 320 -39.39 10.15 13.99
C LEU A 320 -39.41 11.64 13.63
N ASP A 321 -39.39 12.51 14.65
CA ASP A 321 -39.33 13.97 14.46
C ASP A 321 -38.15 14.42 13.58
N ALA A 322 -38.33 15.53 12.88
CA ALA A 322 -37.28 16.13 12.06
C ALA A 322 -36.05 16.48 12.92
N GLY A 323 -34.91 15.86 12.61
CA GLY A 323 -33.64 16.04 13.34
C GLY A 323 -33.36 14.99 14.42
N ARG A 324 -34.31 14.10 14.75
CA ARG A 324 -34.09 12.97 15.65
C ARG A 324 -33.55 11.76 14.86
N SER A 325 -32.40 11.24 15.27
CA SER A 325 -31.82 10.01 14.75
C SER A 325 -32.39 8.77 15.45
N PHE A 326 -32.37 7.63 14.79
CA PHE A 326 -32.67 6.35 15.43
C PHE A 326 -31.64 6.07 16.53
N ASP A 327 -32.10 5.83 17.75
CA ASP A 327 -31.25 5.58 18.93
C ASP A 327 -31.69 4.31 19.67
N VAL A 328 -30.98 3.96 20.74
CA VAL A 328 -31.30 2.75 21.53
C VAL A 328 -32.65 2.87 22.24
N ALA A 329 -33.12 4.08 22.56
CA ALA A 329 -34.41 4.27 23.20
C ALA A 329 -35.55 3.94 22.23
N VAL A 330 -35.42 4.36 20.96
CA VAL A 330 -36.34 3.97 19.89
C VAL A 330 -36.29 2.46 19.66
N TYR A 331 -35.10 1.85 19.60
CA TYR A 331 -34.97 0.40 19.48
C TYR A 331 -35.70 -0.34 20.61
N ASN A 332 -35.44 0.04 21.85
CA ASN A 332 -36.06 -0.56 23.03
C ASN A 332 -37.59 -0.44 23.02
N GLN A 333 -38.11 0.71 22.58
CA GLN A 333 -39.54 0.93 22.42
C GLN A 333 -40.16 -0.01 21.37
N LEU A 334 -39.47 -0.24 20.25
CA LEU A 334 -39.97 -1.08 19.16
C LEU A 334 -39.77 -2.58 19.38
N ALA A 335 -38.77 -2.96 20.19
CA ALA A 335 -38.40 -4.34 20.46
C ALA A 335 -38.95 -4.87 21.79
N GLY A 336 -39.52 -4.02 22.65
CA GLY A 336 -39.92 -4.40 24.00
C GLY A 336 -38.73 -4.73 24.92
N ALA A 337 -37.55 -4.17 24.63
CA ALA A 337 -36.28 -4.55 25.26
C ALA A 337 -35.66 -3.43 26.11
N ARG A 338 -34.53 -3.72 26.78
CA ARG A 338 -33.81 -2.75 27.64
C ARG A 338 -32.30 -2.78 27.42
N TYR A 339 -31.87 -2.46 26.20
CA TYR A 339 -30.47 -2.27 25.85
C TYR A 339 -29.97 -0.88 26.23
N THR A 340 -28.69 -0.77 26.59
CA THR A 340 -28.03 0.52 26.91
C THR A 340 -27.35 1.15 25.70
N SER A 341 -27.08 0.35 24.67
CA SER A 341 -26.45 0.77 23.42
C SER A 341 -27.03 0.01 22.24
N LEU A 342 -27.15 0.66 21.08
CA LEU A 342 -27.42 -0.01 19.80
C LEU A 342 -26.33 -1.01 19.43
N GLN A 343 -25.19 -0.97 20.12
CA GLN A 343 -24.11 -1.90 19.87
C GLN A 343 -24.33 -3.29 20.46
N ASP A 344 -25.20 -3.38 21.46
CA ASP A 344 -25.48 -4.60 22.20
C ASP A 344 -26.80 -5.25 21.77
N THR A 345 -27.50 -4.66 20.81
CA THR A 345 -28.74 -5.22 20.27
C THR A 345 -28.47 -6.49 19.45
N PRO A 346 -29.38 -7.48 19.50
CA PRO A 346 -29.20 -8.76 18.83
C PRO A 346 -29.18 -8.63 17.30
N PHE A 347 -28.44 -9.52 16.64
CA PHE A 347 -28.47 -9.69 15.19
C PHE A 347 -28.32 -11.17 14.84
N PRO A 348 -29.26 -11.77 14.08
CA PRO A 348 -30.50 -11.21 13.53
C PRO A 348 -31.49 -10.77 14.62
N VAL A 349 -32.58 -10.08 14.24
CA VAL A 349 -33.63 -9.73 15.21
C VAL A 349 -34.35 -11.01 15.67
N PRO A 350 -34.38 -11.36 16.97
CA PRO A 350 -34.99 -12.58 17.47
C PRO A 350 -36.47 -12.65 17.12
N THR A 351 -36.96 -13.81 16.66
CA THR A 351 -38.37 -14.01 16.25
C THR A 351 -39.38 -13.77 17.37
N THR A 352 -38.93 -13.75 18.62
CA THR A 352 -39.69 -13.43 19.84
C THR A 352 -39.87 -11.93 20.07
N SER A 353 -39.17 -11.08 19.32
CA SER A 353 -39.23 -9.62 19.45
C SER A 353 -40.60 -9.06 19.02
N GLU A 354 -40.94 -7.87 19.51
CA GLU A 354 -42.20 -7.20 19.15
C GLU A 354 -42.33 -6.89 17.65
N GLN A 355 -43.58 -6.74 17.19
CA GLN A 355 -43.91 -6.55 15.77
C GLN A 355 -43.25 -5.31 15.15
N GLY A 356 -43.01 -4.26 15.95
CA GLY A 356 -42.39 -3.02 15.48
C GLY A 356 -40.98 -3.22 14.94
N ILE A 357 -40.11 -3.88 15.70
CA ILE A 357 -38.74 -4.16 15.25
C ILE A 357 -38.69 -5.28 14.19
N GLN A 358 -39.62 -6.24 14.27
CA GLN A 358 -39.75 -7.31 13.25
C GLN A 358 -40.09 -6.75 11.87
N ALA A 359 -40.97 -5.75 11.77
CA ALA A 359 -41.28 -5.10 10.50
C ALA A 359 -40.05 -4.39 9.89
N LEU A 360 -39.21 -3.76 10.71
CA LEU A 360 -37.95 -3.17 10.25
C LEU A 360 -36.95 -4.23 9.81
N TRP A 361 -36.90 -5.36 10.50
CA TRP A 361 -36.07 -6.50 10.12
C TRP A 361 -36.47 -7.07 8.76
N GLU A 362 -37.77 -7.32 8.54
CA GLU A 362 -38.30 -7.77 7.25
C GLU A 362 -37.92 -6.79 6.13
N LYS A 363 -38.13 -5.49 6.37
CA LYS A 363 -37.77 -4.44 5.42
C LYS A 363 -36.27 -4.44 5.09
N PHE A 364 -35.42 -4.61 6.09
CA PHE A 364 -33.97 -4.73 5.90
C PHE A 364 -33.59 -5.94 5.05
N VAL A 365 -34.21 -7.09 5.31
CA VAL A 365 -34.01 -8.33 4.54
C VAL A 365 -34.43 -8.14 3.08
N GLU A 366 -35.50 -7.37 2.85
CA GLU A 366 -36.01 -7.06 1.51
C GLU A 366 -35.17 -6.06 0.73
N THR A 367 -34.57 -5.05 1.39
CA THR A 367 -33.94 -3.91 0.69
C THR A 367 -32.43 -3.90 0.75
N ARG A 368 -31.82 -4.44 1.81
CA ARG A 368 -30.37 -4.32 2.08
C ARG A 368 -29.63 -5.64 2.23
N TYR A 369 -30.31 -6.73 2.62
CA TYR A 369 -29.62 -7.99 2.89
C TYR A 369 -29.09 -8.64 1.60
N PRO A 370 -27.79 -8.99 1.53
CA PRO A 370 -27.18 -9.56 0.33
C PRO A 370 -27.81 -10.88 -0.07
N VAL A 371 -28.23 -11.01 -1.32
CA VAL A 371 -28.89 -12.21 -1.82
C VAL A 371 -27.95 -13.42 -1.85
N ARG A 372 -26.62 -13.20 -1.95
CA ARG A 372 -25.60 -14.26 -1.81
C ARG A 372 -25.58 -14.92 -0.43
N LEU A 373 -26.09 -14.22 0.59
CA LEU A 373 -26.15 -14.68 1.97
C LEU A 373 -27.51 -15.33 2.29
N ILE A 374 -28.31 -15.57 1.26
CA ILE A 374 -29.63 -16.19 1.35
C ILE A 374 -29.58 -17.53 0.64
N SER A 375 -30.08 -18.56 1.31
CA SER A 375 -30.35 -19.87 0.73
C SER A 375 -31.82 -20.25 0.88
N LEU A 376 -32.27 -21.28 0.19
CA LEU A 376 -33.67 -21.71 0.17
C LEU A 376 -33.80 -23.18 0.59
N HIS A 377 -34.89 -23.50 1.30
CA HIS A 377 -35.33 -24.89 1.40
C HIS A 377 -36.19 -25.24 0.18
N VAL A 378 -35.59 -25.92 -0.81
CA VAL A 378 -36.29 -26.24 -2.07
C VAL A 378 -37.33 -27.33 -1.82
N THR A 379 -38.59 -26.91 -1.72
CA THR A 379 -39.76 -27.81 -1.66
C THR A 379 -40.43 -27.93 -3.04
N PRO A 380 -41.19 -29.01 -3.31
CA PRO A 380 -41.96 -29.14 -4.55
C PRO A 380 -42.91 -27.96 -4.79
N GLN A 381 -43.48 -27.38 -3.71
CA GLN A 381 -44.34 -26.21 -3.77
C GLN A 381 -43.58 -24.96 -4.22
N LEU A 382 -42.40 -24.73 -3.64
CA LEU A 382 -41.55 -23.59 -4.00
C LEU A 382 -41.00 -23.72 -5.43
N ALA A 383 -40.62 -24.93 -5.85
CA ALA A 383 -40.24 -25.22 -7.23
C ALA A 383 -41.39 -24.93 -8.21
N GLY A 384 -42.63 -25.33 -7.86
CA GLY A 384 -43.82 -25.01 -8.66
C GLY A 384 -44.07 -23.50 -8.79
N ARG A 385 -43.85 -22.73 -7.71
CA ARG A 385 -43.90 -21.26 -7.74
C ARG A 385 -42.82 -20.67 -8.66
N PHE A 386 -41.60 -21.19 -8.61
CA PHE A 386 -40.52 -20.78 -9.50
C PHE A 386 -40.87 -21.04 -10.97
N HIS A 387 -41.43 -22.20 -11.31
CA HIS A 387 -41.88 -22.48 -12.69
C HIS A 387 -43.02 -21.56 -13.14
N ALA A 388 -43.94 -21.20 -12.23
CA ALA A 388 -44.98 -20.22 -12.53
C ALA A 388 -44.40 -18.82 -12.76
N PHE A 389 -43.42 -18.42 -11.96
CA PHE A 389 -42.66 -17.17 -12.14
C PHE A 389 -41.97 -17.12 -13.50
N LEU A 390 -41.26 -18.19 -13.89
CA LEU A 390 -40.61 -18.29 -15.21
C LEU A 390 -41.61 -18.19 -16.37
N LYS A 391 -42.74 -18.90 -16.29
CA LYS A 391 -43.84 -18.81 -17.28
C LYS A 391 -44.41 -17.40 -17.36
N GLY A 392 -44.57 -16.73 -16.22
CA GLY A 392 -45.06 -15.35 -16.14
C GLY A 392 -44.12 -14.36 -16.82
N ARG A 393 -42.81 -14.50 -16.59
CA ARG A 393 -41.75 -13.61 -17.07
C ARG A 393 -41.40 -13.80 -18.54
N PHE A 394 -41.19 -15.04 -18.99
CA PHE A 394 -40.70 -15.33 -20.34
C PHE A 394 -41.79 -15.69 -21.34
N LYS A 395 -43.01 -16.02 -20.87
CA LYS A 395 -44.20 -16.41 -21.66
C LYS A 395 -44.06 -17.71 -22.47
N THR A 396 -42.97 -17.90 -23.20
CA THR A 396 -42.71 -19.09 -24.03
C THR A 396 -41.41 -19.78 -23.63
N LEU A 397 -41.38 -21.10 -23.79
CA LEU A 397 -40.23 -21.92 -23.44
C LEU A 397 -39.03 -21.67 -24.39
N ASP A 398 -39.30 -21.45 -25.68
CA ASP A 398 -38.25 -21.13 -26.65
C ASP A 398 -37.55 -19.80 -26.32
N TYR A 399 -38.29 -18.78 -25.88
CA TYR A 399 -37.70 -17.51 -25.45
C TYR A 399 -36.90 -17.67 -24.16
N ALA A 400 -37.39 -18.46 -23.20
CA ALA A 400 -36.65 -18.77 -21.97
C ALA A 400 -35.34 -19.52 -22.26
N ASN A 401 -35.36 -20.53 -23.14
CA ASN A 401 -34.15 -21.25 -23.57
C ASN A 401 -33.14 -20.28 -24.20
N ARG A 402 -33.58 -19.38 -25.09
CA ARG A 402 -32.67 -18.40 -25.72
C ARG A 402 -32.05 -17.43 -24.71
N MET A 403 -32.85 -16.95 -23.76
CA MET A 403 -32.38 -15.94 -22.80
C MET A 403 -31.53 -16.53 -21.66
N LEU A 404 -31.81 -17.78 -21.26
CA LEU A 404 -31.20 -18.39 -20.08
C LEU A 404 -30.11 -19.41 -20.41
N LEU A 405 -30.16 -20.05 -21.58
CA LEU A 405 -29.31 -21.19 -21.90
C LEU A 405 -28.37 -20.97 -23.10
N ASP A 406 -28.63 -20.01 -24.00
CA ASP A 406 -27.76 -19.78 -25.17
C ASP A 406 -26.35 -19.27 -24.78
N SER A 407 -26.14 -18.84 -23.53
CA SER A 407 -24.80 -18.53 -22.97
C SER A 407 -24.02 -19.76 -22.50
N LEU A 408 -24.64 -20.95 -22.44
CA LEU A 408 -24.00 -22.20 -22.02
C LEU A 408 -23.39 -22.90 -23.26
N SER A 409 -22.07 -23.10 -23.25
CA SER A 409 -21.38 -23.88 -24.29
C SER A 409 -21.15 -25.33 -23.84
N PRO A 410 -21.46 -26.35 -24.66
CA PRO A 410 -22.08 -26.27 -26.00
C PRO A 410 -23.61 -26.01 -25.96
N PRO A 411 -24.19 -25.45 -27.03
CA PRO A 411 -25.61 -25.05 -27.15
C PRO A 411 -26.64 -26.22 -27.21
N SER A 412 -26.28 -27.40 -26.73
CA SER A 412 -27.01 -28.66 -26.94
C SER A 412 -28.02 -29.03 -25.84
N ALA A 413 -28.17 -28.24 -24.78
CA ALA A 413 -29.13 -28.52 -23.71
C ALA A 413 -30.32 -27.54 -23.78
N ARG A 414 -31.15 -27.64 -24.83
CA ARG A 414 -32.46 -26.99 -24.81
C ARG A 414 -33.41 -27.77 -23.92
N PHE A 415 -34.19 -27.06 -23.11
CA PHE A 415 -35.22 -27.68 -22.30
C PHE A 415 -36.54 -27.73 -23.07
N ASP A 416 -37.17 -28.91 -23.09
CA ASP A 416 -38.47 -29.18 -23.71
C ASP A 416 -39.62 -29.01 -22.70
N ARG A 417 -39.30 -28.87 -21.41
CA ARG A 417 -40.27 -28.66 -20.32
C ARG A 417 -39.75 -27.66 -19.30
N TRP A 418 -40.67 -26.91 -18.68
CA TRP A 418 -40.33 -25.93 -17.64
C TRP A 418 -39.73 -26.56 -16.37
N ASP A 419 -40.04 -27.82 -16.10
CA ASP A 419 -39.54 -28.55 -14.91
C ASP A 419 -38.04 -28.86 -14.98
N GLN A 420 -37.43 -28.75 -16.17
CA GLN A 420 -35.99 -28.88 -16.35
C GLN A 420 -35.22 -27.64 -15.87
N PHE A 421 -35.89 -26.49 -15.71
CA PHE A 421 -35.34 -25.37 -14.96
C PHE A 421 -35.45 -25.66 -13.46
N LEU A 422 -34.38 -26.21 -12.88
CA LEU A 422 -34.33 -26.56 -11.47
C LEU A 422 -34.11 -25.31 -10.61
N LEU A 423 -34.94 -25.14 -9.57
CA LEU A 423 -34.68 -24.18 -8.51
C LEU A 423 -33.57 -24.74 -7.62
N THR A 424 -32.44 -24.04 -7.55
CA THR A 424 -31.32 -24.40 -6.68
C THR A 424 -31.46 -23.74 -5.31
N PRO A 425 -30.98 -24.38 -4.22
CA PRO A 425 -30.95 -23.77 -2.88
C PRO A 425 -30.13 -22.49 -2.80
N GLU A 426 -29.10 -22.38 -3.64
CA GLU A 426 -28.13 -21.28 -3.71
C GLU A 426 -28.11 -20.67 -5.12
N PRO A 427 -27.63 -19.42 -5.29
CA PRO A 427 -27.56 -18.78 -6.60
C PRO A 427 -26.68 -19.58 -7.57
N PRO A 428 -27.13 -19.85 -8.82
CA PRO A 428 -26.36 -20.59 -9.82
C PRO A 428 -24.96 -20.00 -10.09
N GLU A 429 -23.90 -20.80 -9.90
CA GLU A 429 -22.51 -20.36 -10.05
C GLU A 429 -21.97 -20.46 -11.49
N GLY A 430 -20.87 -19.76 -11.80
CA GLY A 430 -20.21 -19.76 -13.12
C GLY A 430 -20.72 -18.68 -14.08
N GLU A 431 -19.87 -18.26 -15.02
CA GLU A 431 -20.19 -17.17 -15.98
C GLU A 431 -21.35 -17.53 -16.91
N ALA A 432 -21.43 -18.78 -17.33
CA ALA A 432 -22.46 -19.24 -18.24
C ALA A 432 -23.87 -19.22 -17.63
N ASN A 433 -23.97 -19.14 -16.29
CA ASN A 433 -25.22 -19.07 -15.54
C ASN A 433 -25.62 -17.64 -15.13
N ASN A 434 -24.97 -16.59 -15.64
CA ASN A 434 -25.26 -15.20 -15.24
C ASN A 434 -26.75 -14.82 -15.42
N SER A 435 -27.35 -15.18 -16.55
CA SER A 435 -28.77 -14.92 -16.81
C SER A 435 -29.68 -15.68 -15.83
N LEU A 436 -29.40 -16.97 -15.60
CA LEU A 436 -30.15 -17.80 -14.66
C LEU A 436 -30.01 -17.28 -13.23
N ARG A 437 -28.82 -16.83 -12.84
CA ARG A 437 -28.54 -16.20 -11.55
C ARG A 437 -29.35 -14.92 -11.36
N SER A 438 -29.43 -14.05 -12.37
CA SER A 438 -30.26 -12.84 -12.29
C SER A 438 -31.73 -13.18 -12.05
N VAL A 439 -32.26 -14.20 -12.74
CA VAL A 439 -33.65 -14.64 -12.56
C VAL A 439 -33.87 -15.26 -11.19
N TRP A 440 -32.90 -16.04 -10.69
CA TRP A 440 -32.93 -16.59 -9.35
C TRP A 440 -32.95 -15.48 -8.29
N VAL A 441 -32.12 -14.45 -8.44
CA VAL A 441 -32.09 -13.28 -7.54
C VAL A 441 -33.44 -12.57 -7.52
N ASP A 442 -34.04 -12.33 -8.69
CA ASP A 442 -35.34 -11.66 -8.78
C ASP A 442 -36.44 -12.51 -8.12
N PHE A 443 -36.44 -13.83 -8.35
CA PHE A 443 -37.37 -14.75 -7.70
C PHE A 443 -37.23 -14.73 -6.18
N VAL A 444 -36.00 -14.81 -5.65
CA VAL A 444 -35.75 -14.76 -4.20
C VAL A 444 -36.24 -13.45 -3.59
N LYS A 445 -36.10 -12.33 -4.31
CA LYS A 445 -36.62 -11.03 -3.86
C LYS A 445 -38.15 -10.95 -3.77
N GLU A 446 -38.87 -11.75 -4.57
CA GLU A 446 -40.34 -11.85 -4.51
C GLU A 446 -40.84 -12.79 -3.40
N LEU A 447 -39.98 -13.65 -2.85
CA LEU A 447 -40.37 -14.57 -1.78
C LEU A 447 -40.54 -13.86 -0.43
N PRO A 448 -41.52 -14.27 0.41
CA PRO A 448 -41.58 -13.81 1.80
C PRO A 448 -40.28 -14.10 2.56
N VAL A 449 -39.94 -13.26 3.54
CA VAL A 449 -38.73 -13.44 4.37
C VAL A 449 -38.73 -14.80 5.09
N SER A 450 -39.89 -15.34 5.45
CA SER A 450 -40.04 -16.66 6.07
C SER A 450 -39.54 -17.84 5.21
N ASP A 451 -39.55 -17.68 3.88
CA ASP A 451 -39.12 -18.72 2.93
C ASP A 451 -37.60 -18.63 2.64
N ARG A 452 -36.90 -17.65 3.25
CA ARG A 452 -35.48 -17.35 3.04
C ARG A 452 -34.65 -17.81 4.25
N ILE A 453 -33.61 -18.59 4.00
CA ILE A 453 -32.63 -18.99 5.02
C ILE A 453 -31.47 -17.99 4.99
N LEU A 454 -31.37 -17.17 6.02
CA LEU A 454 -30.33 -16.14 6.13
C LEU A 454 -29.04 -16.74 6.72
N THR A 455 -27.89 -16.31 6.19
CA THR A 455 -26.56 -16.70 6.67
C THR A 455 -25.68 -15.46 6.80
N SER A 456 -24.90 -15.34 7.87
CA SER A 456 -23.91 -14.27 8.02
C SER A 456 -22.80 -14.73 8.96
N SER A 457 -21.77 -13.92 9.13
CA SER A 457 -20.71 -14.19 10.11
C SER A 457 -21.26 -14.34 11.54
N GLU A 458 -22.23 -13.52 11.92
CA GLU A 458 -22.91 -13.62 13.22
C GLU A 458 -23.71 -14.92 13.34
N ILE A 459 -24.58 -15.23 12.36
CA ILE A 459 -25.42 -16.43 12.38
C ILE A 459 -24.56 -17.70 12.43
N GLU A 460 -23.50 -17.78 11.62
CA GLU A 460 -22.62 -18.94 11.60
C GLU A 460 -21.79 -19.07 12.88
N TYR A 461 -21.40 -17.95 13.49
CA TYR A 461 -20.71 -17.96 14.78
C TYR A 461 -21.63 -18.42 15.92
N GLN A 462 -22.88 -17.99 15.92
CA GLN A 462 -23.91 -18.44 16.86
C GLN A 462 -24.14 -19.96 16.76
N LYS A 463 -24.33 -20.46 15.53
CA LYS A 463 -24.42 -21.91 15.25
C LYS A 463 -23.17 -22.66 15.68
N PHE A 464 -21.98 -22.07 15.48
CA PHE A 464 -20.72 -22.65 15.94
C PHE A 464 -20.68 -22.78 17.47
N LEU A 465 -21.04 -21.73 18.21
CA LEU A 465 -21.08 -21.76 19.67
C LEU A 465 -22.07 -22.79 20.20
N LEU A 466 -23.29 -22.84 19.64
CA LEU A 466 -24.29 -23.84 20.04
C LEU A 466 -23.84 -25.27 19.74
N ARG A 467 -23.21 -25.53 18.58
CA ARG A 467 -22.63 -26.84 18.27
C ARG A 467 -21.53 -27.25 19.26
N LYS A 468 -20.72 -26.29 19.70
CA LYS A 468 -19.56 -26.55 20.56
C LYS A 468 -19.91 -26.68 22.05
N TYR A 469 -20.83 -25.86 22.54
CA TYR A 469 -21.17 -25.78 23.96
C TYR A 469 -22.54 -26.38 24.29
N GLY A 470 -23.39 -26.63 23.30
CA GLY A 470 -24.71 -27.23 23.45
C GLY A 470 -25.80 -26.18 23.71
N ASP A 471 -25.64 -25.34 24.73
CA ASP A 471 -26.62 -24.33 25.12
C ASP A 471 -26.01 -22.97 25.50
N MET A 472 -26.87 -21.96 25.57
CA MET A 472 -26.50 -20.58 25.90
C MET A 472 -26.03 -20.41 27.35
N ALA A 473 -26.58 -21.18 28.29
CA ALA A 473 -26.19 -21.10 29.70
C ALA A 473 -24.72 -21.47 29.90
N ARG A 474 -24.25 -22.52 29.21
CA ARG A 474 -22.84 -22.91 29.21
C ARG A 474 -21.97 -21.89 28.49
N ILE A 475 -22.43 -21.31 27.37
CA ILE A 475 -21.69 -20.22 26.68
C ILE A 475 -21.46 -19.04 27.64
N ASN A 476 -22.50 -18.61 28.36
CA ASN A 476 -22.41 -17.53 29.34
C ASN A 476 -21.39 -17.84 30.44
N VAL A 477 -21.37 -19.07 30.98
CA VAL A 477 -20.38 -19.49 31.98
C VAL A 477 -18.96 -19.50 31.42
N GLU A 478 -18.77 -20.09 30.23
CA GLU A 478 -17.44 -20.31 29.66
C GLU A 478 -16.79 -19.03 29.15
N TYR A 479 -17.59 -18.09 28.64
CA TYR A 479 -17.11 -16.81 28.11
C TYR A 479 -17.27 -15.66 29.11
N GLY A 480 -17.92 -15.89 30.24
CA GLY A 480 -18.27 -14.84 31.20
C GLY A 480 -19.24 -13.81 30.61
N TRP A 481 -20.05 -14.22 29.64
CA TRP A 481 -21.07 -13.40 29.01
C TRP A 481 -22.40 -13.46 29.78
N GLN A 482 -23.27 -12.51 29.50
CA GLN A 482 -24.63 -12.42 30.05
C GLN A 482 -25.63 -12.27 28.92
N LEU A 483 -25.53 -13.17 27.92
CA LEU A 483 -26.43 -13.17 26.77
C LEU A 483 -27.84 -13.52 27.22
N GLN A 484 -28.82 -12.74 26.77
CA GLN A 484 -30.25 -13.02 26.92
C GLN A 484 -30.77 -13.85 25.75
N ASP A 485 -30.27 -13.54 24.55
CA ASP A 485 -30.54 -14.24 23.31
C ASP A 485 -29.23 -14.65 22.65
N ILE A 486 -29.23 -15.77 21.92
CA ILE A 486 -28.01 -16.24 21.24
C ILE A 486 -27.57 -15.23 20.16
N GLU A 487 -28.51 -14.47 19.60
CA GLU A 487 -28.32 -13.42 18.60
C GLU A 487 -27.46 -12.24 19.11
N GLU A 488 -27.20 -12.15 20.42
CA GLU A 488 -26.27 -11.19 21.02
C GLU A 488 -24.80 -11.67 20.97
N ALA A 489 -24.58 -12.94 20.62
CA ALA A 489 -23.25 -13.54 20.47
C ALA A 489 -22.63 -13.14 19.12
N PHE A 490 -21.58 -12.32 19.18
CA PHE A 490 -20.89 -11.82 18.00
C PHE A 490 -19.45 -12.35 17.87
N PRO A 491 -18.93 -12.49 16.63
CA PRO A 491 -17.53 -12.82 16.40
C PRO A 491 -16.58 -11.84 17.13
N PRO A 492 -15.73 -12.31 18.06
CA PRO A 492 -14.91 -11.49 18.97
C PRO A 492 -13.57 -11.07 18.34
N VAL A 493 -13.65 -10.37 17.21
CA VAL A 493 -12.48 -9.91 16.42
C VAL A 493 -11.55 -9.03 17.27
N ASP A 494 -12.11 -8.20 18.16
CA ASP A 494 -11.37 -7.30 19.03
C ASP A 494 -10.50 -8.03 20.07
N ILE A 495 -11.03 -9.08 20.70
CA ILE A 495 -10.29 -9.94 21.65
C ILE A 495 -9.19 -10.72 20.91
N ALA A 496 -9.52 -11.31 19.76
CA ALA A 496 -8.55 -12.04 18.95
C ALA A 496 -7.41 -11.12 18.49
N TYR A 497 -7.74 -9.90 18.06
CA TYR A 497 -6.76 -8.87 17.71
C TYR A 497 -5.88 -8.47 18.90
N ALA A 498 -6.49 -8.18 20.05
CA ALA A 498 -5.76 -7.73 21.23
C ALA A 498 -4.74 -8.75 21.72
N LEU A 499 -5.09 -10.04 21.69
CA LEU A 499 -4.17 -11.13 22.02
C LEU A 499 -3.04 -11.27 21.00
N ALA A 500 -3.37 -11.22 19.71
CA ALA A 500 -2.37 -11.26 18.65
C ALA A 500 -1.38 -10.08 18.76
N PHE A 501 -1.88 -8.88 19.04
CA PHE A 501 -1.06 -7.69 19.29
C PHE A 501 -0.14 -7.88 20.50
N ARG A 502 -0.70 -8.30 21.65
CA ARG A 502 0.06 -8.50 22.89
C ARG A 502 1.20 -9.51 22.72
N ASN A 503 0.94 -10.61 22.00
CA ASN A 503 1.94 -11.66 21.76
C ASN A 503 3.06 -11.22 20.80
N ASN A 504 2.87 -10.10 20.07
CA ASN A 504 3.73 -9.72 18.94
C ASN A 504 4.05 -8.23 18.86
N GLN A 505 4.02 -7.49 19.97
CA GLN A 505 4.18 -6.02 19.96
C GLN A 505 5.40 -5.51 19.17
N LYS A 506 6.55 -6.21 19.22
CA LYS A 506 7.76 -5.84 18.43
C LYS A 506 7.51 -5.90 16.93
N ALA A 507 6.75 -6.89 16.50
CA ALA A 507 6.40 -7.13 15.11
C ALA A 507 5.53 -5.99 14.57
N PHE A 508 4.56 -5.51 15.36
CA PHE A 508 3.73 -4.34 15.07
C PHE A 508 4.51 -3.01 15.04
N VAL A 509 5.75 -2.97 15.54
CA VAL A 509 6.66 -1.82 15.38
C VAL A 509 7.49 -1.96 14.11
N LEU A 510 8.07 -3.13 13.88
CA LEU A 510 9.03 -3.38 12.80
C LEU A 510 8.37 -3.52 11.42
N ALA A 511 7.17 -4.10 11.34
CA ALA A 511 6.51 -4.30 10.05
C ALA A 511 6.17 -2.96 9.36
N PRO A 512 5.52 -1.97 10.02
CA PRO A 512 5.28 -0.67 9.39
C PRO A 512 6.57 0.10 9.07
N LEU A 513 7.64 -0.10 9.85
CA LEU A 513 8.96 0.50 9.59
C LEU A 513 9.55 0.02 8.27
N ALA A 514 9.28 -1.23 7.85
CA ALA A 514 9.85 -1.81 6.64
C ALA A 514 8.92 -1.67 5.43
N GLU A 515 7.60 -1.75 5.64
CA GLU A 515 6.61 -1.85 4.56
C GLU A 515 6.74 -0.75 3.51
N ASN A 516 6.69 0.53 3.92
CA ASN A 516 6.80 1.66 3.00
C ASN A 516 8.12 1.66 2.23
N TYR A 517 9.23 1.29 2.88
CA TYR A 517 10.53 1.19 2.24
C TYR A 517 10.63 0.01 1.30
N THR A 518 9.99 -1.13 1.59
CA THR A 518 9.93 -2.25 0.65
C THR A 518 9.15 -1.89 -0.61
N ILE A 519 8.01 -1.20 -0.47
CA ILE A 519 7.22 -0.69 -1.60
C ILE A 519 8.05 0.24 -2.48
N ILE A 520 8.75 1.20 -1.85
CA ILE A 520 9.60 2.16 -2.56
C ILE A 520 10.84 1.51 -3.18
N ALA A 521 11.50 0.60 -2.46
CA ALA A 521 12.66 -0.12 -2.96
C ALA A 521 12.26 -0.94 -4.19
N ASP A 522 11.10 -1.57 -4.18
CA ASP A 522 10.60 -2.30 -5.34
C ASP A 522 10.27 -1.38 -6.50
N TYR A 523 9.60 -0.27 -6.21
CA TYR A 523 9.25 0.72 -7.20
C TYR A 523 10.47 1.37 -7.88
N LEU A 524 11.51 1.73 -7.11
CA LEU A 524 12.70 2.43 -7.63
C LEU A 524 13.80 1.48 -8.13
N LEU A 525 14.02 0.36 -7.44
CA LEU A 525 15.16 -0.54 -7.69
C LEU A 525 14.78 -1.75 -8.56
N HIS A 526 13.59 -2.33 -8.37
CA HIS A 526 13.18 -3.55 -9.06
C HIS A 526 12.33 -3.29 -10.32
N ARG A 527 11.53 -2.21 -10.35
CA ARG A 527 10.56 -1.94 -11.44
C ARG A 527 11.15 -1.18 -12.63
N GLY A 528 12.32 -0.54 -12.52
CA GLY A 528 12.86 0.32 -13.57
C GLY A 528 14.37 0.23 -13.77
N ARG A 529 14.84 0.64 -14.96
CA ARG A 529 16.26 0.96 -15.19
C ARG A 529 16.69 2.26 -14.48
N ALA A 530 15.87 2.77 -13.56
CA ALA A 530 15.99 4.09 -12.95
C ALA A 530 17.37 4.30 -12.33
N VAL A 531 17.84 3.34 -11.53
CA VAL A 531 19.18 3.38 -10.92
C VAL A 531 20.26 3.43 -11.99
N THR A 532 20.22 2.53 -12.97
CA THR A 532 21.21 2.47 -14.05
C THR A 532 21.21 3.74 -14.89
N VAL A 533 20.04 4.22 -15.31
CA VAL A 533 19.87 5.46 -16.09
C VAL A 533 20.38 6.65 -15.30
N THR A 534 20.07 6.73 -14.01
CA THR A 534 20.55 7.82 -13.13
C THR A 534 22.06 7.77 -12.98
N LEU A 535 22.65 6.60 -12.74
CA LEU A 535 24.10 6.44 -12.63
C LEU A 535 24.82 6.78 -13.93
N VAL A 536 24.29 6.35 -15.08
CA VAL A 536 24.85 6.68 -16.40
C VAL A 536 24.72 8.17 -16.66
N LEU A 537 23.56 8.78 -16.40
CA LEU A 537 23.34 10.22 -16.56
C LEU A 537 24.31 11.02 -15.69
N VAL A 538 24.43 10.68 -14.41
CA VAL A 538 25.35 11.32 -13.46
C VAL A 538 26.79 11.18 -13.93
N GLY A 539 27.22 9.98 -14.33
CA GLY A 539 28.57 9.72 -14.81
C GLY A 539 28.90 10.53 -16.06
N LEU A 540 27.98 10.56 -17.04
CA LEU A 540 28.15 11.34 -18.26
C LEU A 540 28.09 12.86 -18.00
N ALA A 541 27.24 13.32 -17.08
CA ALA A 541 27.17 14.73 -16.68
C ALA A 541 28.50 15.19 -16.05
N ILE A 542 29.03 14.42 -15.09
CA ILE A 542 30.34 14.70 -14.49
C ILE A 542 31.43 14.69 -15.56
N LEU A 543 31.46 13.67 -16.42
CA LEU A 543 32.45 13.57 -17.50
C LEU A 543 32.40 14.79 -18.43
N SER A 544 31.20 15.19 -18.87
CA SER A 544 31.01 16.36 -19.74
C SER A 544 31.48 17.65 -19.07
N THR A 545 31.15 17.83 -17.79
CA THR A 545 31.52 19.04 -17.02
C THR A 545 33.02 19.09 -16.79
N LEU A 546 33.68 17.96 -16.51
CA LEU A 546 35.12 17.90 -16.25
C LEU A 546 35.99 17.91 -17.51
N THR A 547 35.39 17.75 -18.70
CA THR A 547 36.12 17.78 -19.96
C THR A 547 35.90 19.11 -20.68
N ILE A 548 34.64 19.46 -20.98
CA ILE A 548 34.30 20.61 -21.82
C ILE A 548 34.66 21.93 -21.13
N ASN A 549 34.23 22.11 -19.88
CA ASN A 549 34.40 23.40 -19.20
C ASN A 549 35.87 23.72 -18.89
N PRO A 550 36.70 22.79 -18.37
CA PRO A 550 38.12 23.03 -18.15
C PRO A 550 38.90 23.27 -19.43
N MET A 551 38.60 22.55 -20.52
CA MET A 551 39.27 22.77 -21.80
C MET A 551 38.97 24.17 -22.36
N ALA A 552 37.70 24.60 -22.31
CA ALA A 552 37.32 25.94 -22.75
C ALA A 552 37.96 27.03 -21.87
N ALA A 553 37.92 26.86 -20.55
CA ALA A 553 38.50 27.82 -19.61
C ALA A 553 40.03 27.87 -19.71
N TYR A 554 40.70 26.75 -19.95
CA TYR A 554 42.14 26.68 -20.16
C TYR A 554 42.54 27.44 -21.42
N ALA A 555 41.84 27.20 -22.54
CA ALA A 555 42.10 27.90 -23.79
C ALA A 555 41.91 29.42 -23.66
N LEU A 556 40.88 29.86 -22.94
CA LEU A 556 40.62 31.28 -22.64
C LEU A 556 41.62 31.88 -21.64
N SER A 557 42.30 31.07 -20.83
CA SER A 557 43.30 31.57 -19.87
C SER A 557 44.69 31.66 -20.51
N ARG A 558 45.06 30.70 -21.36
CA ARG A 558 46.45 30.50 -21.79
C ARG A 558 46.79 30.95 -23.20
N PHE A 559 45.86 30.89 -24.15
CA PHE A 559 46.19 31.18 -25.55
C PHE A 559 45.99 32.65 -25.96
N ASN A 560 45.59 33.55 -25.05
CA ASN A 560 45.37 34.98 -25.34
C ASN A 560 44.60 35.20 -26.65
N LEU A 561 43.45 34.52 -26.78
CA LEU A 561 42.69 34.46 -28.02
C LEU A 561 42.21 35.85 -28.43
N ARG A 562 42.31 36.17 -29.73
CA ARG A 562 41.77 37.42 -30.28
C ARG A 562 40.25 37.48 -30.05
N GLY A 563 39.79 38.43 -29.25
CA GLY A 563 38.36 38.60 -28.92
C GLY A 563 37.89 37.85 -27.67
N GLN A 564 38.82 37.33 -26.85
CA GLN A 564 38.53 36.65 -25.59
C GLN A 564 37.54 37.39 -24.68
N ASP A 565 37.66 38.71 -24.56
CA ASP A 565 36.76 39.52 -23.72
C ASP A 565 35.30 39.44 -24.18
N LYS A 566 35.07 39.34 -25.50
CA LYS A 566 33.72 39.18 -26.05
C LYS A 566 33.15 37.79 -25.75
N VAL A 567 34.00 36.76 -25.78
CA VAL A 567 33.60 35.39 -25.43
C VAL A 567 33.25 35.30 -23.94
N VAL A 568 34.06 35.90 -23.08
CA VAL A 568 33.77 35.97 -21.64
C VAL A 568 32.50 36.78 -21.37
N LEU A 569 32.31 37.92 -22.03
CA LEU A 569 31.09 38.72 -21.92
C LEU A 569 29.86 37.93 -22.37
N PHE A 570 29.95 37.17 -23.47
CA PHE A 570 28.88 36.29 -23.93
C PHE A 570 28.54 35.23 -22.88
N MET A 571 29.54 34.57 -22.29
CA MET A 571 29.32 33.59 -21.21
C MET A 571 28.62 34.22 -20.00
N LEU A 572 29.02 35.44 -19.60
CA LEU A 572 28.34 36.18 -18.53
C LEU A 572 26.90 36.54 -18.90
N ALA A 573 26.64 36.94 -20.15
CA ALA A 573 25.30 37.25 -20.63
C ALA A 573 24.36 36.04 -20.55
N THR A 574 24.85 34.81 -20.81
CA THR A 574 24.03 33.60 -20.65
C THR A 574 23.58 33.35 -19.21
N MET A 575 24.29 33.88 -18.21
CA MET A 575 23.90 33.77 -16.80
C MET A 575 22.73 34.69 -16.43
N ALA A 576 22.46 35.73 -17.24
CA ALA A 576 21.36 36.66 -17.01
C ALA A 576 19.99 36.07 -17.42
N PHE A 577 19.99 35.04 -18.27
CA PHE A 577 18.76 34.40 -18.74
C PHE A 577 18.31 33.28 -17.80
N PRO A 578 17.05 33.28 -17.32
CA PRO A 578 16.53 32.18 -16.51
C PRO A 578 16.46 30.87 -17.31
N ALA A 579 16.97 29.78 -16.74
CA ALA A 579 16.98 28.46 -17.39
C ALA A 579 15.57 27.94 -17.75
N MET A 580 14.53 28.40 -17.05
CA MET A 580 13.14 28.00 -17.33
C MET A 580 12.61 28.59 -18.64
N VAL A 581 13.11 29.76 -19.06
CA VAL A 581 12.71 30.40 -20.33
C VAL A 581 13.34 29.68 -21.52
N SER A 582 14.55 29.12 -21.35
CA SER A 582 15.25 28.39 -22.41
C SER A 582 14.80 26.94 -22.58
N ALA A 583 13.96 26.41 -21.68
CA ALA A 583 13.51 25.01 -21.72
C ALA A 583 12.70 24.66 -22.97
N ILE A 584 11.74 25.51 -23.38
CA ILE A 584 10.92 25.26 -24.59
C ILE A 584 11.78 25.29 -25.85
N PRO A 585 12.62 26.32 -26.12
CA PRO A 585 13.53 26.30 -27.24
C PRO A 585 14.48 25.11 -27.25
N ALA A 586 15.04 24.73 -26.10
CA ALA A 586 15.93 23.58 -25.99
C ALA A 586 15.20 22.27 -26.32
N TYR A 587 13.95 22.11 -25.88
CA TYR A 587 13.14 20.93 -26.23
C TYR A 587 12.88 20.87 -27.74
N LEU A 588 12.48 21.97 -28.37
CA LEU A 588 12.25 22.03 -29.81
C LEU A 588 13.53 21.68 -30.58
N LEU A 589 14.68 22.22 -30.16
CA LEU A 589 15.98 21.91 -30.76
C LEU A 589 16.32 20.42 -30.64
N MET A 590 16.15 19.80 -29.46
CA MET A 590 16.45 18.38 -29.28
C MET A 590 15.48 17.49 -30.07
N ARG A 591 14.21 17.91 -30.21
CA ARG A 591 13.23 17.24 -31.08
C ARG A 591 13.64 17.30 -32.54
N ASP A 592 14.01 18.48 -33.03
CA ASP A 592 14.37 18.70 -34.42
C ASP A 592 15.69 17.98 -34.79
N LEU A 593 16.57 17.79 -33.81
CA LEU A 593 17.77 16.95 -33.93
C LEU A 593 17.50 15.43 -33.79
N GLY A 594 16.26 15.01 -33.49
CA GLY A 594 15.91 13.60 -33.29
C GLY A 594 16.54 12.96 -32.05
N LEU A 595 16.95 13.76 -31.05
CA LEU A 595 17.68 13.29 -29.87
C LEU A 595 16.77 12.98 -28.67
N LEU A 596 15.45 13.14 -28.78
CA LEU A 596 14.53 12.86 -27.68
C LEU A 596 14.69 11.43 -27.15
N ASN A 597 14.46 11.24 -25.85
CA ASN A 597 14.64 9.95 -25.17
C ASN A 597 16.08 9.40 -25.23
N THR A 598 17.11 10.26 -25.28
CA THR A 598 18.52 9.84 -25.24
C THR A 598 19.28 10.56 -24.13
N PHE A 599 20.41 10.00 -23.69
CA PHE A 599 21.32 10.67 -22.75
C PHE A 599 21.89 11.98 -23.31
N LEU A 600 22.04 12.08 -24.65
CA LEU A 600 22.55 13.30 -25.29
C LEU A 600 21.59 14.47 -25.10
N ALA A 601 20.28 14.25 -25.26
CA ALA A 601 19.29 15.30 -25.02
C ALA A 601 19.26 15.78 -23.56
N LEU A 602 19.62 14.91 -22.60
CA LEU A 602 19.72 15.28 -21.19
C LEU A 602 20.95 16.15 -20.90
N ILE A 603 22.07 15.91 -21.60
CA ILE A 603 23.37 16.46 -21.24
C ILE A 603 23.75 17.68 -22.07
N LEU A 604 23.56 17.62 -23.40
CA LEU A 604 24.06 18.62 -24.34
C LEU A 604 23.68 20.07 -23.97
N PRO A 605 22.43 20.39 -23.57
CA PRO A 605 22.05 21.76 -23.26
C PRO A 605 22.83 22.38 -22.09
N ALA A 606 23.29 21.55 -21.14
CA ALA A 606 24.01 21.97 -19.94
C ALA A 606 25.51 21.65 -19.97
N ALA A 607 25.99 20.96 -21.01
CA ALA A 607 27.35 20.44 -21.11
C ALA A 607 28.41 21.55 -21.08
N ALA A 608 28.12 22.67 -21.76
CA ALA A 608 28.94 23.88 -21.74
C ALA A 608 28.26 24.94 -20.86
N ASN A 609 28.83 25.19 -19.68
CA ASN A 609 28.24 26.11 -18.71
C ASN A 609 29.09 27.39 -18.60
N GLY A 610 28.52 28.54 -19.00
CA GLY A 610 29.23 29.82 -19.00
C GLY A 610 29.77 30.23 -17.63
N MET A 611 29.00 30.04 -16.56
CA MET A 611 29.44 30.30 -15.18
C MET A 611 30.59 29.37 -14.78
N GLY A 612 30.49 28.08 -15.12
CA GLY A 612 31.52 27.10 -14.83
C GLY A 612 32.84 27.41 -15.53
N ILE A 613 32.78 27.80 -16.81
CA ILE A 613 33.95 28.21 -17.59
C ILE A 613 34.57 29.49 -17.01
N PHE A 614 33.74 30.49 -16.68
CA PHE A 614 34.21 31.75 -16.10
C PHE A 614 34.94 31.55 -14.76
N LEU A 615 34.37 30.75 -13.85
CA LEU A 615 34.99 30.43 -12.57
C LEU A 615 36.29 29.66 -12.73
N LEU A 616 36.33 28.67 -13.63
CA LEU A 616 37.54 27.90 -13.91
C LEU A 616 38.63 28.80 -14.52
N LYS A 617 38.26 29.73 -15.40
CA LYS A 617 39.20 30.70 -15.98
C LYS A 617 39.86 31.54 -14.88
N GLY A 618 39.07 32.14 -13.99
CA GLY A 618 39.61 32.95 -12.89
C GLY A 618 40.57 32.16 -11.99
N PHE A 619 40.31 30.87 -11.78
CA PHE A 619 41.22 30.00 -11.04
C PHE A 619 42.47 29.65 -11.86
N PHE A 620 42.34 29.33 -13.15
CA PHE A 620 43.49 29.11 -14.04
C PHE A 620 44.42 30.32 -14.06
N ASP A 621 43.88 31.54 -14.14
CA ASP A 621 44.65 32.78 -14.14
C ASP A 621 45.40 33.01 -12.82
N SER A 622 44.96 32.41 -11.72
CA SER A 622 45.63 32.51 -10.40
C SER A 622 46.80 31.55 -10.21
N LEU A 623 47.00 30.59 -11.12
CA LEU A 623 48.06 29.59 -11.00
C LEU A 623 49.44 30.20 -11.41
N PRO A 624 50.53 29.91 -10.66
CA PRO A 624 51.86 30.44 -10.94
C PRO A 624 52.31 30.10 -12.37
N GLN A 625 52.68 31.13 -13.14
CA GLN A 625 53.02 30.99 -14.55
C GLN A 625 54.36 30.25 -14.73
N GLU A 626 55.24 30.33 -13.76
CA GLU A 626 56.59 29.75 -13.77
C GLU A 626 56.57 28.23 -13.91
N LEU A 627 55.52 27.57 -13.42
CA LEU A 627 55.34 26.12 -13.57
C LEU A 627 55.07 25.70 -15.02
N TYR A 628 54.42 26.56 -15.79
CA TYR A 628 54.11 26.32 -17.20
C TYR A 628 55.34 26.59 -18.07
N GLU A 629 56.08 27.66 -17.75
CA GLU A 629 57.34 28.01 -18.41
C GLU A 629 58.38 26.90 -18.19
N ALA A 630 58.51 26.39 -16.96
CA ALA A 630 59.37 25.26 -16.64
C ALA A 630 59.01 24.00 -17.45
N ALA A 631 57.72 23.65 -17.51
CA ALA A 631 57.26 22.49 -18.29
C ALA A 631 57.51 22.66 -19.80
N THR A 632 57.42 23.90 -20.31
CA THR A 632 57.72 24.23 -21.70
C THR A 632 59.22 24.10 -22.00
N ILE A 633 60.07 24.54 -21.08
CA ILE A 633 61.54 24.37 -21.17
C ILE A 633 61.92 22.87 -21.17
N ASP A 634 61.22 22.05 -20.38
CA ASP A 634 61.37 20.59 -20.37
C ASP A 634 60.84 19.89 -21.65
N GLY A 635 60.34 20.66 -22.62
CA GLY A 635 59.85 20.16 -23.91
C GLY A 635 58.49 19.47 -23.83
N ALA A 636 57.71 19.68 -22.76
CA ALA A 636 56.38 19.09 -22.65
C ALA A 636 55.41 19.73 -23.67
N PRO A 637 54.70 18.94 -24.49
CA PRO A 637 53.66 19.47 -25.35
C PRO A 637 52.47 20.00 -24.53
N GLU A 638 51.72 20.95 -25.08
CA GLU A 638 50.65 21.67 -24.35
C GLU A 638 49.61 20.77 -23.70
N TRP A 639 49.21 19.67 -24.36
CA TRP A 639 48.27 18.69 -23.79
C TRP A 639 48.85 17.97 -22.56
N GLN A 640 50.18 17.76 -22.53
CA GLN A 640 50.89 17.17 -21.39
C GLN A 640 51.01 18.19 -20.25
N ILE A 641 51.23 19.48 -20.56
CA ILE A 641 51.20 20.56 -19.56
C ILE A 641 49.80 20.61 -18.92
N PHE A 642 48.75 20.63 -19.72
CA PHE A 642 47.37 20.61 -19.24
C PHE A 642 47.08 19.40 -18.32
N LEU A 643 47.38 18.18 -18.77
CA LEU A 643 47.04 16.97 -18.02
C LEU A 643 47.92 16.73 -16.78
N ARG A 644 49.23 17.01 -16.86
CA ARG A 644 50.20 16.64 -15.81
C ARG A 644 50.55 17.77 -14.86
N VAL A 645 50.39 19.02 -15.27
CA VAL A 645 50.72 20.20 -14.45
C VAL A 645 49.42 20.88 -14.00
N THR A 646 48.58 21.26 -14.96
CA THR A 646 47.42 22.10 -14.70
C THR A 646 46.30 21.36 -13.96
N LEU A 647 45.82 20.23 -14.49
CA LEU A 647 44.69 19.49 -13.90
C LEU A 647 44.91 19.06 -12.43
N PRO A 648 46.09 18.56 -12.01
CA PRO A 648 46.34 18.21 -10.62
C PRO A 648 46.23 19.42 -9.67
N MET A 649 46.67 20.60 -10.10
CA MET A 649 46.55 21.84 -9.33
C MET A 649 45.09 22.32 -9.24
N MET A 650 44.29 22.02 -10.27
CA MET A 650 42.86 22.32 -10.32
C MET A 650 41.99 21.33 -9.56
N ALA A 651 42.54 20.24 -9.01
CA ALA A 651 41.78 19.19 -8.36
C ALA A 651 40.75 19.70 -7.33
N PRO A 652 41.03 20.72 -6.47
CA PRO A 652 40.05 21.23 -5.52
C PRO A 652 38.81 21.87 -6.17
N ILE A 653 38.99 22.68 -7.22
CA ILE A 653 37.88 23.35 -7.90
C ILE A 653 37.14 22.40 -8.85
N LEU A 654 37.84 21.45 -9.47
CA LEU A 654 37.23 20.40 -10.28
C LEU A 654 36.36 19.47 -9.44
N ALA A 655 36.76 19.19 -8.19
CA ALA A 655 35.93 18.42 -7.26
C ALA A 655 34.63 19.15 -6.86
N ILE A 656 34.66 20.49 -6.78
CA ILE A 656 33.43 21.27 -6.58
C ILE A 656 32.54 21.20 -7.83
N GLN A 657 33.13 21.30 -9.02
CA GLN A 657 32.37 21.19 -10.27
C GLN A 657 31.78 19.80 -10.48
N SER A 658 32.49 18.73 -10.15
CA SER A 658 31.95 17.37 -10.22
C SER A 658 30.81 17.17 -9.23
N LEU A 659 30.91 17.72 -8.02
CA LEU A 659 29.82 17.72 -7.05
C LEU A 659 28.58 18.47 -7.56
N ASN A 660 28.76 19.65 -8.15
CA ASN A 660 27.66 20.40 -8.73
C ASN A 660 27.00 19.65 -9.90
N ALA A 661 27.81 19.02 -10.78
CA ALA A 661 27.31 18.19 -11.86
C ALA A 661 26.53 16.97 -11.34
N PHE A 662 27.02 16.33 -10.27
CA PHE A 662 26.30 15.27 -9.58
C PHE A 662 24.94 15.75 -9.07
N ILE A 663 24.91 16.83 -8.29
CA ILE A 663 23.68 17.37 -7.70
C ILE A 663 22.67 17.75 -8.78
N TRP A 664 23.13 18.40 -9.84
CA TRP A 664 22.29 18.78 -10.97
C TRP A 664 21.70 17.56 -11.67
N ALA A 665 22.54 16.61 -12.10
CA ALA A 665 22.09 15.43 -12.83
C ALA A 665 21.18 14.54 -11.97
N TYR A 666 21.52 14.35 -10.70
CA TYR A 666 20.77 13.49 -9.79
C TYR A 666 19.39 14.06 -9.45
N ASN A 667 19.25 15.38 -9.33
CA ASN A 667 17.99 16.04 -8.99
C ASN A 667 17.15 16.48 -10.21
N SER A 668 17.63 16.26 -11.44
CA SER A 668 17.03 16.77 -12.68
C SER A 668 15.77 16.01 -13.12
N TRP A 669 14.67 16.13 -12.38
CA TRP A 669 13.39 15.50 -12.76
C TRP A 669 12.65 16.29 -13.83
N GLU A 670 12.61 17.63 -13.75
CA GLU A 670 11.80 18.48 -14.64
C GLU A 670 12.21 18.32 -16.11
N TRP A 671 13.48 18.58 -16.40
CA TRP A 671 14.03 18.47 -17.75
C TRP A 671 13.93 17.04 -18.28
N ALA A 672 14.26 16.06 -17.44
CA ALA A 672 14.21 14.66 -17.83
C ALA A 672 12.79 14.19 -18.16
N LEU A 673 11.78 14.65 -17.41
CA LEU A 673 10.39 14.32 -17.68
C LEU A 673 9.91 14.96 -19.00
N ILE A 674 10.33 16.18 -19.31
CA ILE A 674 9.97 16.87 -20.56
C ILE A 674 10.58 16.16 -21.78
N ILE A 675 11.84 15.72 -21.69
CA ILE A 675 12.60 15.25 -22.87
C ILE A 675 12.61 13.73 -23.06
N CYS A 676 12.44 12.99 -21.97
CA CYS A 676 12.38 11.53 -21.98
C CYS A 676 10.95 11.09 -21.67
N GLN A 677 10.08 11.09 -22.68
CA GLN A 677 8.71 10.59 -22.55
C GLN A 677 8.65 9.06 -22.37
N ASN A 678 9.66 8.33 -22.86
CA ASN A 678 9.78 6.89 -22.69
C ASN A 678 10.25 6.54 -21.26
N GLN A 679 9.43 5.80 -20.52
CA GLN A 679 9.70 5.36 -19.14
C GLN A 679 11.03 4.60 -18.98
N LYS A 680 11.54 3.95 -20.05
CA LYS A 680 12.83 3.26 -20.03
C LYS A 680 14.02 4.20 -19.81
N MET A 681 13.84 5.50 -20.04
CA MET A 681 14.85 6.56 -19.88
C MET A 681 14.58 7.48 -18.68
N TRP A 682 13.61 7.13 -17.82
CA TRP A 682 13.33 7.91 -16.62
C TRP A 682 14.40 7.69 -15.54
N THR A 683 14.86 8.80 -14.96
CA THR A 683 15.77 8.80 -13.81
C THR A 683 15.00 8.52 -12.51
N MET A 684 15.71 8.23 -11.43
CA MET A 684 15.10 8.05 -10.10
C MET A 684 14.29 9.26 -9.67
N ALA A 685 14.76 10.48 -10.01
CA ALA A 685 14.06 11.71 -9.70
C ALA A 685 12.72 11.83 -10.46
N VAL A 686 12.68 11.42 -11.74
CA VAL A 686 11.43 11.36 -12.53
C VAL A 686 10.46 10.32 -11.96
N TRP A 687 10.95 9.11 -11.67
CA TRP A 687 10.13 8.07 -11.05
C TRP A 687 9.56 8.51 -9.70
N MET A 688 10.32 9.25 -8.91
CA MET A 688 9.87 9.79 -7.63
C MET A 688 8.82 10.88 -7.78
N TYR A 689 9.00 11.78 -8.75
CA TYR A 689 7.99 12.78 -9.07
C TYR A 689 6.67 12.09 -9.48
N GLN A 690 6.76 11.05 -10.32
CA GLN A 690 5.58 10.28 -10.72
C GLN A 690 4.95 9.51 -9.55
N ALA A 691 5.77 8.97 -8.64
CA ALA A 691 5.29 8.32 -7.41
C ALA A 691 4.48 9.28 -6.53
N ASN A 692 4.91 10.55 -6.43
CA ASN A 692 4.16 11.57 -5.70
C ASN A 692 2.77 11.82 -6.30
N GLN A 693 2.62 11.72 -7.62
CA GLN A 693 1.33 11.84 -8.30
C GLN A 693 0.46 10.59 -8.13
N TRP A 694 1.04 9.39 -8.28
CA TRP A 694 0.31 8.12 -8.18
C TRP A 694 -0.11 7.75 -6.76
N TRP A 695 0.69 8.11 -5.76
CA TRP A 695 0.43 7.88 -4.34
C TRP A 695 0.09 9.17 -3.60
N TYR A 696 -0.63 10.09 -4.27
CA TYR A 696 -1.14 11.31 -3.65
C TYR A 696 -1.97 11.02 -2.39
N ASP A 697 -2.72 9.91 -2.38
CA ASP A 697 -3.52 9.42 -1.26
C ASP A 697 -2.70 8.62 -0.22
N LYS A 698 -1.42 8.33 -0.49
CA LYS A 698 -0.52 7.58 0.39
C LYS A 698 0.83 8.30 0.58
N PRO A 699 0.83 9.54 1.11
CA PRO A 699 2.02 10.38 1.15
C PRO A 699 3.15 9.85 2.05
N TRP A 700 2.87 8.94 2.99
CA TRP A 700 3.90 8.24 3.78
C TRP A 700 4.80 7.34 2.93
N ILE A 701 4.27 6.72 1.88
CA ILE A 701 5.07 5.94 0.92
C ILE A 701 6.01 6.89 0.16
N VAL A 702 5.49 8.03 -0.27
CA VAL A 702 6.28 9.08 -0.94
C VAL A 702 7.38 9.61 -0.03
N ALA A 703 7.09 9.86 1.24
CA ALA A 703 8.09 10.27 2.23
C ALA A 703 9.23 9.25 2.36
N ALA A 704 8.91 7.94 2.36
CA ALA A 704 9.93 6.89 2.33
C ALA A 704 10.80 6.96 1.06
N GLY A 705 10.20 7.26 -0.09
CA GLY A 705 10.88 7.51 -1.36
C GLY A 705 11.89 8.66 -1.27
N PHE A 706 11.49 9.79 -0.70
CA PHE A 706 12.38 10.94 -0.51
C PHE A 706 13.54 10.62 0.44
N VAL A 707 13.29 9.86 1.51
CA VAL A 707 14.38 9.39 2.40
C VAL A 707 15.36 8.53 1.63
N VAL A 708 14.88 7.55 0.85
CA VAL A 708 15.75 6.65 0.05
C VAL A 708 16.58 7.43 -0.97
N ILE A 709 15.95 8.34 -1.72
CA ILE A 709 16.63 9.14 -2.76
C ILE A 709 17.63 10.12 -2.15
N SER A 710 17.44 10.54 -0.90
CA SER A 710 18.40 11.41 -0.21
C SER A 710 19.68 10.68 0.21
N ILE A 711 19.68 9.34 0.30
CA ILE A 711 20.83 8.56 0.79
C ILE A 711 22.07 8.75 -0.09
N PRO A 712 22.04 8.60 -1.43
CA PRO A 712 23.22 8.82 -2.27
C PRO A 712 23.81 10.22 -2.12
N THR A 713 22.96 11.26 -2.08
CA THR A 713 23.40 12.65 -1.90
C THR A 713 24.05 12.85 -0.52
N LEU A 714 23.50 12.24 0.53
CA LEU A 714 24.08 12.26 1.88
C LEU A 714 25.46 11.57 1.89
N LEU A 715 25.59 10.41 1.24
CA LEU A 715 26.86 9.69 1.14
C LEU A 715 27.91 10.54 0.42
N VAL A 716 27.56 11.10 -0.74
CA VAL A 716 28.45 11.99 -1.49
C VAL A 716 28.89 13.17 -0.62
N PHE A 717 27.97 13.81 0.11
CA PHE A 717 28.30 14.88 1.03
C PHE A 717 29.29 14.44 2.14
N LEU A 718 29.02 13.31 2.82
CA LEU A 718 29.85 12.80 3.91
C LEU A 718 31.28 12.48 3.45
N PHE A 719 31.45 11.94 2.24
CA PHE A 719 32.76 11.63 1.67
C PHE A 719 33.45 12.89 1.10
N CYS A 720 32.70 13.82 0.50
CA CYS A 720 33.26 15.02 -0.13
C CYS A 720 33.45 16.21 0.81
N GLN A 721 32.90 16.21 2.04
CA GLN A 721 32.93 17.37 2.97
C GLN A 721 34.34 17.96 3.18
N ARG A 722 35.38 17.11 3.29
CA ARG A 722 36.77 17.58 3.48
C ARG A 722 37.32 18.27 2.23
N ILE A 723 36.91 17.83 1.05
CA ILE A 723 37.34 18.39 -0.23
C ILE A 723 36.61 19.71 -0.49
N ILE A 724 35.30 19.76 -0.22
CA ILE A 724 34.49 20.99 -0.29
C ILE A 724 35.11 22.07 0.59
N LEU A 725 35.50 21.74 1.83
CA LEU A 725 36.14 22.69 2.74
C LEU A 725 37.50 23.20 2.26
N ARG A 726 38.26 22.39 1.49
CA ARG A 726 39.55 22.79 0.91
C ARG A 726 39.39 23.63 -0.35
N GLY A 727 38.45 23.29 -1.24
CA GLY A 727 38.23 24.03 -2.49
C GLY A 727 37.63 25.43 -2.30
N ILE A 728 36.97 25.70 -1.16
CA ILE A 728 36.49 27.03 -0.78
C ILE A 728 37.63 27.97 -0.34
N ILE A 729 38.82 27.43 -0.05
CA ILE A 729 40.00 28.22 0.34
C ILE A 729 40.74 28.60 -0.94
N ILE A 730 40.41 29.76 -1.51
CA ILE A 730 41.17 30.36 -2.61
C ILE A 730 42.62 30.58 -2.13
N PRO A 731 43.66 30.28 -2.96
CA PRO A 731 45.03 30.68 -2.65
C PRO A 731 45.05 32.21 -2.54
N GLN A 732 45.40 32.73 -1.37
CA GLN A 732 45.58 34.17 -1.21
C GLN A 732 46.69 34.61 -2.15
N MET A 733 46.41 35.64 -2.97
CA MET A 733 47.48 36.41 -3.59
C MET A 733 48.43 36.84 -2.48
N LYS A 734 49.69 36.41 -2.58
CA LYS A 734 50.77 36.99 -1.78
C LYS A 734 51.11 38.36 -2.33
#